data_AF-A0A0W0C768-F1
#
_entry.id   AF-A0A0W0C768-F1
#
_cell.length_a   1.000
_cell.length_b   1.000
_cell.length_c   1.000
_cell.angle_alpha   90.00
_cell.angle_beta   90.00
_cell.angle_gamma   90.00
#
_symmetry.space_group_name_H-M   'P 1'
#
loop_
_entity.id
_entity.type
_entity.pdbx_description
1 polymer ?
#
loop_
_entity_poly.entity_id
_entity_poly.type
_entity_poly.pdbx_seq_one_letter_code
_entity_poly.pdbx_strand_id
1 'polypeptide(L)'
;MIILSTKVAQPIPETSINRVLAVDFFCLNSDRWDGYDIDDNGYPMDTDKSKPPPNKNDNVRHPCWALMKLLSNGSFYFSNEFDLTSSLQNRGFYSSGLNDNVYDEKYMWNNFMMIQLIGYRDRLDSETKELFDTEGFITSIIRGYCETAITYINDFKVGMTIISRESFKRTGYKNRVRGTNDDGETADFIETEFIMYSGSFCSAYTQIRGSVPLFWEQKEYSTNPKIHITRALEATKPVFERHMTALLNTYGHMRIINLLSNKSDESELNEKFHELLSLYPESCEIIDFDLKREYIQDGIIATKRLIPMVLKFVEQDGYYSYYISKHRTLSEQQGIFRTNCLDCLGRTNLAQQIISMTAFRTFLEDSQIIKCSDYIEDKEFFVTHNKIWENNGLELAKIHTGNTNDNNIVQKKSKLSLSSRFSSVKNSVNRKYFKVFTEEIELDTTDLLLGRKDGQYPVEIFDLLTEFVNNGLRQRISEYSSYRQVSIFVGSYNASGKVIDDDLTKWLFPIEEKFKADIVVIGLQEVVEMSARSILNADESKGGMWEETIRTYLGFYGDSYLLLRIEHMTSLTLLVFAKKGMIDLVKNVEGTYKRTGFGGIAANKGAAACSLKVGESSFCFVNCHLAAGESNVDDRKNDYVSIKDGLKFSVGKTLDDHDNIFWFGDMNYRVTMPNENVRDELIQKKDGYLENLLMHDQLTQEICSGTVFHGYKEPEIRFNPTYKYDIGTELYDTSDKERTPSWTDRILYKGSNIQVLSYSDVDLLYSDHKPIYGAYRVKVLTVDSLKRQVIKEELHKEFENLDNINHLSIDDDVNSSLSSLSVSSSQKTTSRSLSVKRNSSGSIQRRPPPMESPPFNASSTVTKKNSFKRPPPPSISSTNSSHS
;
A
#
# COMPACT_ATOMS: atom_id res chain seq x y z
N MET A 1 -4.56 -20.39 15.66
CA MET A 1 -5.75 -20.66 16.50
C MET A 1 -5.92 -19.55 17.53
N ILE A 2 -7.15 -19.25 17.93
CA ILE A 2 -7.43 -18.32 19.04
C ILE A 2 -7.41 -19.13 20.34
N ILE A 3 -6.50 -18.81 21.26
CA ILE A 3 -6.31 -19.56 22.52
C ILE A 3 -6.87 -18.83 23.74
N LEU A 4 -7.04 -17.51 23.64
CA LEU A 4 -7.66 -16.69 24.68
C LEU A 4 -8.53 -15.61 24.06
N SER A 5 -9.75 -15.50 24.55
CA SER A 5 -10.70 -14.47 24.17
C SER A 5 -11.56 -14.05 25.35
N THR A 6 -12.30 -12.96 25.20
CA THR A 6 -13.29 -12.53 26.21
C THR A 6 -14.53 -11.98 25.53
N LYS A 7 -15.71 -12.36 26.03
CA LYS A 7 -16.99 -11.81 25.57
C LYS A 7 -17.06 -10.32 25.88
N VAL A 8 -17.34 -9.51 24.86
CA VAL A 8 -17.36 -8.03 24.93
C VAL A 8 -18.67 -7.43 24.43
N ALA A 9 -19.43 -8.16 23.62
CA ALA A 9 -20.71 -7.72 23.11
C ALA A 9 -21.69 -8.88 22.91
N GLN A 10 -22.96 -8.53 22.84
CA GLN A 10 -24.11 -9.39 22.59
C GLN A 10 -25.15 -8.56 21.81
N PRO A 11 -25.07 -8.54 20.47
CA PRO A 11 -25.94 -7.71 19.63
C PRO A 11 -27.40 -8.10 19.72
N ILE A 12 -27.68 -9.41 19.80
CA ILE A 12 -29.01 -10.00 19.93
C ILE A 12 -28.96 -11.19 20.93
N PRO A 13 -30.10 -11.74 21.40
CA PRO A 13 -30.11 -12.91 22.28
C PRO A 13 -29.32 -14.07 21.71
N GLU A 14 -28.76 -14.90 22.60
CA GLU A 14 -28.08 -16.16 22.24
C GLU A 14 -26.84 -16.00 21.34
N THR A 15 -26.41 -14.77 21.06
CA THR A 15 -25.17 -14.49 20.33
C THR A 15 -24.07 -13.97 21.25
N SER A 16 -22.81 -14.19 20.86
CA SER A 16 -21.67 -13.66 21.58
C SER A 16 -20.62 -13.11 20.63
N ILE A 17 -20.13 -11.90 20.93
CA ILE A 17 -18.97 -11.33 20.25
C ILE A 17 -17.80 -11.37 21.22
N ASN A 18 -16.70 -11.96 20.77
CA ASN A 18 -15.50 -12.19 21.55
C ASN A 18 -14.35 -11.35 21.00
N ARG A 19 -13.62 -10.68 21.90
CA ARG A 19 -12.36 -10.00 21.57
C ARG A 19 -11.22 -11.00 21.66
N VAL A 20 -10.36 -11.02 20.66
CA VAL A 20 -9.14 -11.84 20.64
C VAL A 20 -8.11 -11.25 21.60
N LEU A 21 -7.61 -12.06 22.54
CA LEU A 21 -6.60 -11.66 23.51
C LEU A 21 -5.27 -12.38 23.32
N ALA A 22 -5.29 -13.62 22.84
CA ALA A 22 -4.09 -14.35 22.45
C ALA A 22 -4.40 -15.34 21.33
N VAL A 23 -3.43 -15.49 20.43
CA VAL A 23 -3.44 -16.50 19.36
C VAL A 23 -2.14 -17.30 19.41
N ASP A 24 -2.21 -18.52 18.91
CA ASP A 24 -1.05 -19.40 18.76
C ASP A 24 -1.01 -20.02 17.35
N PHE A 25 0.21 -20.32 16.87
CA PHE A 25 0.47 -20.88 15.55
C PHE A 25 1.13 -22.24 15.68
N PHE A 26 0.50 -23.25 15.09
CA PHE A 26 0.99 -24.63 15.09
C PHE A 26 1.48 -24.99 13.70
N CYS A 27 2.60 -25.71 13.63
CA CYS A 27 3.20 -26.06 12.35
C CYS A 27 3.02 -27.55 12.05
N LEU A 28 2.31 -27.85 10.96
CA LEU A 28 1.94 -29.23 10.60
C LEU A 28 3.14 -30.14 10.28
N ASN A 29 4.30 -29.57 9.91
CA ASN A 29 5.47 -30.34 9.48
C ASN A 29 6.64 -30.30 10.49
N SER A 30 6.51 -29.56 11.59
CA SER A 30 7.58 -29.38 12.56
C SER A 30 7.03 -28.87 13.89
N ASP A 31 7.12 -29.67 14.94
CA ASP A 31 6.72 -29.32 16.30
C ASP A 31 7.73 -28.39 17.04
N ARG A 32 8.78 -27.92 16.35
CA ARG A 32 9.87 -27.10 16.91
C ARG A 32 9.41 -25.97 17.83
N TRP A 33 8.30 -25.32 17.50
CA TRP A 33 7.76 -24.17 18.24
C TRP A 33 6.47 -24.50 18.99
N ASP A 34 5.91 -25.69 18.80
CA ASP A 34 4.59 -26.05 19.30
C ASP A 34 4.64 -26.32 20.82
N GLY A 35 3.84 -25.56 21.55
CA GLY A 35 3.70 -25.68 23.01
C GLY A 35 4.83 -25.05 23.83
N TYR A 36 5.60 -24.13 23.25
CA TYR A 36 6.53 -23.28 24.01
C TYR A 36 5.86 -21.97 24.43
N ASP A 37 6.05 -21.58 25.69
CA ASP A 37 5.74 -20.21 26.12
C ASP A 37 6.77 -19.25 25.51
N ILE A 38 6.30 -18.11 25.01
CA ILE A 38 7.14 -17.10 24.35
C ILE A 38 7.08 -15.81 25.15
N ASP A 39 8.22 -15.14 25.33
CA ASP A 39 8.28 -13.82 25.95
C ASP A 39 7.69 -12.70 25.06
N ASP A 40 7.54 -11.50 25.61
CA ASP A 40 7.04 -10.33 24.88
C ASP A 40 7.88 -9.97 23.64
N ASN A 41 9.14 -10.41 23.59
CA ASN A 41 10.06 -10.15 22.50
C ASN A 41 10.08 -11.26 21.45
N GLY A 42 9.40 -12.39 21.67
CA GLY A 42 9.30 -13.49 20.72
C GLY A 42 10.31 -14.61 20.94
N TYR A 43 10.94 -14.69 22.10
CA TYR A 43 11.89 -15.74 22.44
C TYR A 43 11.25 -16.80 23.35
N PRO A 44 11.62 -18.08 23.17
CA PRO A 44 11.08 -19.15 23.99
C PRO A 44 11.53 -19.00 25.45
N MET A 45 10.59 -19.12 26.38
CA MET A 45 10.82 -19.12 27.81
C MET A 45 11.19 -20.53 28.28
N ASP A 46 12.21 -20.65 29.14
CA ASP A 46 12.75 -21.92 29.64
C ASP A 46 11.82 -22.48 30.75
N THR A 47 10.57 -22.83 30.40
CA THR A 47 9.54 -23.29 31.36
C THR A 47 9.44 -24.81 31.47
N ASP A 48 9.82 -25.57 30.45
CA ASP A 48 9.72 -27.04 30.44
C ASP A 48 11.09 -27.73 30.20
N LYS A 49 11.61 -28.41 31.22
CA LYS A 49 12.89 -29.15 31.18
C LYS A 49 12.83 -30.44 30.33
N SER A 50 11.66 -30.80 29.81
CA SER A 50 11.43 -32.07 29.10
C SER A 50 11.65 -32.00 27.58
N LYS A 51 11.66 -30.81 26.97
CA LYS A 51 11.96 -30.62 25.54
C LYS A 51 13.29 -29.88 25.37
N PRO A 52 14.26 -30.40 24.58
CA PRO A 52 15.49 -29.66 24.31
C PRO A 52 15.13 -28.35 23.59
N PRO A 53 15.59 -27.19 24.06
CA PRO A 53 15.30 -25.93 23.40
C PRO A 53 15.85 -25.96 21.97
N PRO A 54 15.22 -25.27 21.00
CA PRO A 54 15.83 -25.05 19.70
C PRO A 54 17.19 -24.38 19.96
N ASN A 55 18.29 -25.12 19.72
CA ASN A 55 19.70 -24.79 20.04
C ASN A 55 19.91 -23.45 20.77
N LYS A 56 20.30 -23.48 22.06
CA LYS A 56 20.63 -22.29 22.87
C LYS A 56 21.65 -21.33 22.22
N ASN A 57 22.35 -21.75 21.16
CA ASN A 57 23.28 -20.93 20.39
C ASN A 57 22.63 -20.01 19.34
N ASP A 58 21.37 -20.24 18.93
CA ASP A 58 20.82 -19.56 17.75
C ASP A 58 19.97 -18.31 18.06
N ASN A 59 19.60 -18.05 19.32
CA ASN A 59 18.86 -16.85 19.75
C ASN A 59 17.73 -16.48 18.76
N VAL A 60 16.96 -17.48 18.32
CA VAL A 60 15.99 -17.34 17.22
C VAL A 60 14.65 -16.92 17.79
N ARG A 61 14.03 -15.95 17.13
CA ARG A 61 12.68 -15.50 17.43
C ARG A 61 11.63 -16.43 16.81
N HIS A 62 10.50 -16.62 17.48
CA HIS A 62 9.36 -17.34 16.91
C HIS A 62 8.94 -16.71 15.56
N PRO A 63 8.83 -17.50 14.47
CA PRO A 63 8.57 -16.98 13.13
C PRO A 63 7.27 -16.17 13.03
N CYS A 64 6.22 -16.60 13.74
CA CYS A 64 4.92 -15.93 13.74
C CYS A 64 4.74 -14.90 14.87
N TRP A 65 5.79 -14.57 15.64
CA TRP A 65 5.67 -13.66 16.79
C TRP A 65 4.98 -12.34 16.43
N ALA A 66 5.32 -11.76 15.28
CA ALA A 66 4.76 -10.47 14.88
C ALA A 66 3.25 -10.58 14.61
N LEU A 67 2.80 -11.67 13.97
CA LEU A 67 1.38 -11.97 13.76
C LEU A 67 0.67 -12.22 15.08
N MET A 68 1.28 -12.96 16.01
CA MET A 68 0.73 -13.18 17.34
C MET A 68 0.49 -11.84 18.06
N LYS A 69 1.49 -10.95 18.04
CA LYS A 69 1.39 -9.62 18.63
C LYS A 69 0.32 -8.75 17.97
N LEU A 70 0.22 -8.79 16.63
CA LEU A 70 -0.81 -8.05 15.88
C LEU A 70 -2.22 -8.54 16.25
N LEU A 71 -2.49 -9.84 16.14
CA LEU A 71 -3.80 -10.42 16.40
C LEU A 71 -4.22 -10.33 17.88
N SER A 72 -3.24 -10.25 18.79
CA SER A 72 -3.44 -10.14 20.24
C SER A 72 -3.44 -8.70 20.76
N ASN A 73 -3.38 -7.69 19.89
CA ASN A 73 -3.33 -6.28 20.30
C ASN A 73 -4.68 -5.73 20.82
N GLY A 74 -5.73 -6.56 20.82
CA GLY A 74 -7.07 -6.21 21.28
C GLY A 74 -7.97 -5.52 20.25
N SER A 75 -7.54 -5.39 18.99
CA SER A 75 -8.34 -4.77 17.90
C SER A 75 -9.13 -5.77 17.05
N PHE A 76 -8.99 -7.08 17.31
CA PHE A 76 -9.65 -8.15 16.55
C PHE A 76 -10.79 -8.79 17.32
N TYR A 77 -11.88 -9.08 16.62
CA TYR A 77 -13.12 -9.62 17.17
C TYR A 77 -13.65 -10.74 16.29
N PHE A 78 -14.31 -11.72 16.92
CA PHE A 78 -14.94 -12.85 16.24
C PHE A 78 -16.21 -13.28 16.96
N SER A 79 -17.05 -14.04 16.25
CA SER A 79 -18.23 -14.71 16.80
C SER A 79 -18.46 -16.00 16.01
N ASN A 80 -18.97 -17.02 16.69
CA ASN A 80 -19.36 -18.28 16.06
C ASN A 80 -20.86 -18.29 15.73
N GLU A 81 -21.65 -17.44 16.40
CA GLU A 81 -23.11 -17.41 16.27
C GLU A 81 -23.61 -16.20 15.46
N PHE A 82 -22.76 -15.20 15.24
CA PHE A 82 -23.12 -13.94 14.61
C PHE A 82 -22.09 -13.56 13.53
N ASP A 83 -22.54 -13.45 12.28
CA ASP A 83 -21.66 -12.92 11.23
C ASP A 83 -21.35 -11.44 11.49
N LEU A 84 -20.07 -11.16 11.76
CA LEU A 84 -19.57 -9.82 12.03
C LEU A 84 -19.21 -9.05 10.75
N THR A 85 -19.11 -9.73 9.61
CA THR A 85 -18.70 -9.11 8.35
C THR A 85 -19.86 -8.37 7.69
N SER A 86 -21.08 -8.85 7.83
CA SER A 86 -22.29 -8.22 7.28
C SER A 86 -23.06 -7.38 8.30
N SER A 87 -23.87 -6.44 7.80
CA SER A 87 -24.84 -5.70 8.61
C SER A 87 -26.02 -6.58 9.03
N LEU A 88 -26.70 -6.22 10.12
CA LEU A 88 -27.87 -6.93 10.63
C LEU A 88 -28.99 -7.02 9.59
N GLN A 89 -29.16 -5.96 8.79
CA GLN A 89 -30.12 -5.93 7.69
C GLN A 89 -29.78 -6.95 6.60
N ASN A 90 -28.51 -7.01 6.17
CA ASN A 90 -28.11 -7.89 5.07
C ASN A 90 -28.08 -9.36 5.47
N ARG A 91 -27.69 -9.67 6.72
CA ARG A 91 -27.68 -11.06 7.22
C ARG A 91 -29.06 -11.58 7.64
N GLY A 92 -29.98 -10.70 8.02
CA GLY A 92 -31.27 -11.05 8.63
C GLY A 92 -31.21 -11.35 10.13
N PHE A 93 -32.33 -11.14 10.84
CA PHE A 93 -32.37 -11.20 12.31
C PHE A 93 -32.20 -12.62 12.89
N TYR A 94 -32.87 -13.62 12.31
CA TYR A 94 -32.86 -15.03 12.77
C TYR A 94 -31.98 -15.95 11.94
N SER A 95 -31.22 -15.44 10.97
CA SER A 95 -30.32 -16.28 10.20
C SER A 95 -29.25 -16.87 11.13
N SER A 96 -29.42 -18.14 11.48
CA SER A 96 -28.50 -18.95 12.27
C SER A 96 -27.64 -19.75 11.32
N GLY A 97 -26.32 -19.51 11.38
CA GLY A 97 -25.33 -20.31 10.66
C GLY A 97 -24.83 -19.70 9.36
N LEU A 98 -23.70 -20.24 8.91
CA LEU A 98 -22.94 -19.91 7.69
C LEU A 98 -23.73 -20.15 6.37
N ASN A 99 -25.05 -20.36 6.43
CA ASN A 99 -25.81 -21.20 5.49
C ASN A 99 -26.12 -20.59 4.12
N ASP A 100 -25.71 -19.36 3.85
CA ASP A 100 -25.66 -18.81 2.51
C ASP A 100 -24.38 -17.97 2.37
N ASN A 101 -23.82 -17.89 1.16
CA ASN A 101 -22.57 -17.18 0.81
C ASN A 101 -22.61 -15.67 1.18
N VAL A 102 -22.51 -15.33 2.47
CA VAL A 102 -22.84 -14.00 3.02
C VAL A 102 -21.70 -13.43 3.87
N TYR A 103 -20.45 -13.88 3.68
CA TYR A 103 -19.32 -13.12 4.23
C TYR A 103 -19.01 -11.94 3.33
N ASP A 104 -19.07 -10.74 3.88
CA ASP A 104 -18.47 -9.60 3.19
C ASP A 104 -16.94 -9.72 3.29
N GLU A 105 -16.35 -10.19 2.19
CA GLU A 105 -14.92 -10.44 2.08
C GLU A 105 -14.12 -9.25 2.59
N LYS A 106 -14.53 -8.00 2.32
CA LYS A 106 -13.73 -6.82 2.66
C LYS A 106 -13.51 -6.63 4.16
N TYR A 107 -14.36 -7.20 5.01
CA TYR A 107 -14.26 -7.12 6.47
C TYR A 107 -13.67 -8.38 7.13
N MET A 108 -13.45 -9.46 6.38
CA MET A 108 -12.92 -10.72 6.90
C MET A 108 -11.38 -10.68 6.92
N TRP A 109 -10.77 -10.20 8.00
CA TRP A 109 -9.31 -10.00 8.11
C TRP A 109 -8.48 -11.29 8.03
N ASN A 110 -9.09 -12.44 8.24
CA ASN A 110 -8.48 -13.75 8.05
C ASN A 110 -8.90 -14.43 6.73
N ASN A 111 -9.46 -13.69 5.76
CA ASN A 111 -9.90 -14.23 4.47
C ASN A 111 -8.79 -15.01 3.76
N PHE A 112 -7.56 -14.48 3.72
CA PHE A 112 -6.44 -15.16 3.08
C PHE A 112 -6.17 -16.57 3.66
N MET A 113 -6.39 -16.75 4.97
CA MET A 113 -6.23 -18.06 5.63
C MET A 113 -7.44 -18.98 5.40
N MET A 114 -8.62 -18.40 5.22
CA MET A 114 -9.89 -19.14 5.19
C MET A 114 -10.39 -19.44 3.78
N ILE A 115 -9.91 -18.74 2.74
CA ILE A 115 -10.46 -18.82 1.38
C ILE A 115 -10.50 -20.24 0.81
N GLN A 116 -9.52 -21.08 1.15
CA GLN A 116 -9.47 -22.48 0.70
C GLN A 116 -10.44 -23.37 1.50
N LEU A 117 -10.60 -23.12 2.81
CA LEU A 117 -11.57 -23.82 3.65
C LEU A 117 -13.01 -23.45 3.27
N ILE A 118 -13.28 -22.16 3.00
CA ILE A 118 -14.58 -21.70 2.49
C ILE A 118 -14.86 -22.36 1.14
N GLY A 119 -13.88 -22.34 0.22
CA GLY A 119 -14.03 -23.01 -1.06
C GLY A 119 -14.34 -24.50 -0.90
N TYR A 120 -13.63 -25.21 -0.01
CA TYR A 120 -13.90 -26.62 0.30
C TYR A 120 -15.31 -26.81 0.84
N ARG A 121 -15.72 -26.01 1.83
CA ARG A 121 -17.07 -26.02 2.41
C ARG A 121 -18.16 -25.83 1.36
N ASP A 122 -17.97 -24.90 0.43
CA ASP A 122 -18.98 -24.57 -0.58
C ASP A 122 -19.21 -25.71 -1.59
N ARG A 123 -18.28 -26.68 -1.66
CA ARG A 123 -18.39 -27.89 -2.47
C ARG A 123 -19.01 -29.08 -1.74
N LEU A 124 -19.17 -29.00 -0.42
CA LEU A 124 -19.79 -30.06 0.36
C LEU A 124 -21.29 -30.16 0.04
N ASP A 125 -21.82 -31.37 0.06
CA ASP A 125 -23.26 -31.60 0.05
C ASP A 125 -23.91 -30.96 1.29
N SER A 126 -25.22 -30.73 1.24
CA SER A 126 -25.93 -29.99 2.29
C SER A 126 -25.79 -30.60 3.69
N GLU A 127 -25.74 -31.93 3.81
CA GLU A 127 -25.63 -32.62 5.10
C GLU A 127 -24.22 -32.46 5.67
N THR A 128 -23.19 -32.73 4.86
CA THR A 128 -21.80 -32.57 5.29
C THR A 128 -21.45 -31.10 5.57
N LYS A 129 -22.03 -30.16 4.81
CA LYS A 129 -21.87 -28.72 5.01
C LYS A 129 -22.44 -28.28 6.36
N GLU A 130 -23.65 -28.73 6.70
CA GLU A 130 -24.27 -28.43 7.99
C GLU A 130 -23.45 -29.00 9.16
N LEU A 131 -22.92 -30.22 9.01
CA LEU A 131 -22.02 -30.80 9.99
C LEU A 131 -20.73 -29.97 10.14
N PHE A 132 -20.09 -29.62 9.03
CA PHE A 132 -18.86 -28.83 9.02
C PHE A 132 -19.04 -27.46 9.70
N ASP A 133 -20.20 -26.83 9.50
CA ASP A 133 -20.56 -25.55 10.11
C ASP A 133 -20.83 -25.68 11.61
N THR A 134 -21.53 -26.74 12.00
CA THR A 134 -21.84 -27.02 13.41
C THR A 134 -20.57 -27.25 14.24
N GLU A 135 -19.55 -27.85 13.63
CA GLU A 135 -18.24 -28.07 14.27
C GLU A 135 -17.38 -26.79 14.39
N GLY A 136 -17.77 -25.69 13.73
CA GLY A 136 -17.14 -24.39 13.91
C GLY A 136 -15.71 -24.28 13.35
N PHE A 137 -15.41 -25.01 12.27
CA PHE A 137 -14.09 -24.96 11.61
C PHE A 137 -13.77 -23.61 10.96
N ILE A 138 -14.80 -22.83 10.59
CA ILE A 138 -14.66 -21.51 10.00
C ILE A 138 -15.13 -20.46 11.00
N THR A 139 -14.24 -19.51 11.28
CA THR A 139 -14.54 -18.31 12.06
C THR A 139 -14.10 -17.09 11.27
N SER A 140 -15.00 -16.14 11.06
CA SER A 140 -14.64 -14.82 10.52
C SER A 140 -14.10 -13.92 11.62
N ILE A 141 -12.97 -13.27 11.36
CA ILE A 141 -12.38 -12.27 12.25
C ILE A 141 -12.49 -10.90 11.59
N ILE A 142 -13.04 -9.92 12.32
CA ILE A 142 -13.02 -8.51 11.92
C ILE A 142 -11.97 -7.74 12.73
N ARG A 143 -11.49 -6.62 12.20
CA ARG A 143 -10.72 -5.61 12.93
C ARG A 143 -11.56 -4.35 13.12
N GLY A 144 -11.52 -3.76 14.31
CA GLY A 144 -12.25 -2.52 14.60
C GLY A 144 -12.65 -2.42 16.07
N TYR A 145 -13.96 -2.34 16.35
CA TYR A 145 -14.47 -2.21 17.72
C TYR A 145 -15.85 -2.84 17.91
N CYS A 146 -16.05 -3.54 19.03
CA CYS A 146 -17.36 -4.03 19.46
C CYS A 146 -17.56 -3.82 20.96
N GLU A 147 -18.74 -3.34 21.37
CA GLU A 147 -19.16 -3.20 22.76
C GLU A 147 -20.69 -3.28 22.86
N THR A 148 -21.21 -3.94 23.90
CA THR A 148 -22.61 -3.84 24.30
C THR A 148 -22.71 -3.25 25.70
N ALA A 149 -23.53 -2.20 25.86
CA ALA A 149 -23.94 -1.69 27.15
C ALA A 149 -25.45 -1.88 27.37
N ILE A 150 -25.84 -2.19 28.59
CA ILE A 150 -27.24 -2.33 28.98
C ILE A 150 -27.71 -1.04 29.65
N THR A 151 -28.90 -0.57 29.28
CA THR A 151 -29.54 0.62 29.85
C THR A 151 -31.06 0.42 29.89
N TYR A 152 -31.81 1.43 30.35
CA TYR A 152 -33.26 1.43 30.42
C TYR A 152 -33.87 2.63 29.69
N ILE A 153 -34.95 2.39 28.96
CA ILE A 153 -35.76 3.44 28.31
C ILE A 153 -37.21 3.21 28.73
N ASN A 154 -37.78 4.11 29.54
CA ASN A 154 -39.18 4.03 29.99
C ASN A 154 -39.60 2.60 30.40
N ASP A 155 -38.82 1.99 31.30
CA ASP A 155 -38.93 0.61 31.84
C ASP A 155 -38.53 -0.56 30.91
N PHE A 156 -38.23 -0.31 29.64
CA PHE A 156 -37.66 -1.34 28.76
C PHE A 156 -36.17 -1.52 29.06
N LYS A 157 -35.76 -2.75 29.37
CA LYS A 157 -34.34 -3.13 29.37
C LYS A 157 -33.84 -3.18 27.94
N VAL A 158 -32.87 -2.32 27.61
CA VAL A 158 -32.34 -2.14 26.26
C VAL A 158 -30.85 -2.45 26.24
N GLY A 159 -30.43 -3.31 25.31
CA GLY A 159 -29.03 -3.49 24.94
C GLY A 159 -28.67 -2.54 23.79
N MET A 160 -27.62 -1.75 23.98
CA MET A 160 -27.02 -0.89 22.97
C MET A 160 -25.70 -1.50 22.55
N THR A 161 -25.58 -1.91 21.29
CA THR A 161 -24.38 -2.52 20.75
C THR A 161 -23.82 -1.66 19.63
N ILE A 162 -22.51 -1.42 19.63
CA ILE A 162 -21.80 -0.84 18.50
C ILE A 162 -20.89 -1.90 17.88
N ILE A 163 -20.84 -1.93 16.55
CA ILE A 163 -19.93 -2.77 15.77
C ILE A 163 -19.31 -1.86 14.70
N SER A 164 -18.01 -1.60 14.80
CA SER A 164 -17.22 -0.94 13.78
C SER A 164 -16.28 -1.94 13.14
N ARG A 165 -16.36 -2.10 11.83
CA ARG A 165 -15.54 -3.03 11.03
C ARG A 165 -14.74 -2.27 9.98
N GLU A 166 -13.42 -2.47 10.01
CA GLU A 166 -12.46 -1.86 9.08
C GLU A 166 -12.26 -2.76 7.86
N SER A 167 -12.37 -2.19 6.66
CA SER A 167 -12.08 -2.90 5.42
C SER A 167 -10.58 -3.16 5.29
N PHE A 168 -10.19 -4.40 4.99
CA PHE A 168 -8.79 -4.68 4.74
C PHE A 168 -8.33 -4.23 3.34
N LYS A 169 -9.25 -3.97 2.40
CA LYS A 169 -8.95 -3.78 0.96
C LYS A 169 -7.94 -2.66 0.67
N ARG A 170 -7.91 -1.60 1.48
CA ARG A 170 -6.89 -0.54 1.43
C ARG A 170 -6.45 -0.10 2.83
N THR A 171 -5.73 -0.98 3.52
CA THR A 171 -5.17 -0.71 4.86
C THR A 171 -3.74 -0.24 4.82
N GLY A 172 -3.38 0.69 5.70
CA GLY A 172 -2.02 1.11 5.99
C GLY A 172 -2.01 2.29 6.95
N TYR A 173 -0.88 2.61 7.56
CA TYR A 173 -0.81 3.76 8.47
C TYR A 173 -1.06 5.07 7.72
N LYS A 174 -1.67 6.02 8.44
CA LYS A 174 -2.04 7.38 7.98
C LYS A 174 -0.97 8.11 7.16
N ASN A 175 0.30 7.79 7.41
CA ASN A 175 1.45 8.47 6.83
C ASN A 175 1.82 7.91 5.44
N ARG A 176 1.17 6.82 4.98
CA ARG A 176 1.55 6.11 3.75
C ARG A 176 0.39 5.73 2.83
N VAL A 177 -0.81 5.48 3.37
CA VAL A 177 -1.98 5.07 2.56
C VAL A 177 -3.14 6.04 2.78
N ARG A 178 -3.41 6.88 1.77
CA ARG A 178 -4.54 7.84 1.74
C ARG A 178 -5.25 7.75 0.39
N GLY A 179 -6.46 8.28 0.30
CA GLY A 179 -7.20 8.31 -0.95
C GLY A 179 -7.68 6.94 -1.43
N THR A 180 -7.94 6.83 -2.73
CA THR A 180 -8.39 5.61 -3.43
C THR A 180 -7.23 4.85 -4.10
N ASN A 181 -7.43 3.57 -4.42
CA ASN A 181 -6.55 2.79 -5.30
C ASN A 181 -7.18 2.60 -6.70
N ASP A 182 -6.49 1.92 -7.62
CA ASP A 182 -6.99 1.68 -8.99
C ASP A 182 -8.25 0.80 -9.06
N ASP A 183 -8.55 0.05 -7.99
CA ASP A 183 -9.76 -0.77 -7.89
C ASP A 183 -10.97 0.02 -7.35
N GLY A 184 -10.77 1.23 -6.83
CA GLY A 184 -11.80 2.10 -6.25
C GLY A 184 -11.85 2.08 -4.73
N GLU A 185 -11.09 1.21 -4.08
CA GLU A 185 -11.10 1.04 -2.63
C GLU A 185 -10.47 2.25 -1.93
N THR A 186 -11.16 2.80 -0.94
CA THR A 186 -10.66 3.96 -0.17
C THR A 186 -9.95 3.55 1.11
N ALA A 187 -8.89 4.27 1.46
CA ALA A 187 -8.19 4.07 2.73
C ALA A 187 -9.10 4.40 3.93
N ASP A 188 -8.79 3.83 5.11
CA ASP A 188 -9.51 4.04 6.37
C ASP A 188 -11.04 3.77 6.26
N PHE A 189 -11.45 2.88 5.35
CA PHE A 189 -12.86 2.59 5.10
C PHE A 189 -13.44 1.74 6.23
N ILE A 190 -14.40 2.30 6.95
CA ILE A 190 -15.03 1.66 8.13
C ILE A 190 -16.54 1.75 7.98
N GLU A 191 -17.19 0.61 8.19
CA GLU A 191 -18.62 0.55 8.43
C GLU A 191 -18.86 0.47 9.94
N THR A 192 -19.73 1.35 10.45
CA THR A 192 -20.15 1.36 11.84
C THR A 192 -21.65 1.13 11.89
N GLU A 193 -22.03 0.05 12.55
CA GLU A 193 -23.41 -0.31 12.83
C GLU A 193 -23.68 -0.14 14.33
N PHE A 194 -24.77 0.53 14.66
CA PHE A 194 -25.26 0.59 16.03
C PHE A 194 -26.60 -0.15 16.08
N ILE A 195 -26.77 -1.00 17.09
CA ILE A 195 -27.92 -1.88 17.27
C ILE A 195 -28.53 -1.59 18.64
N MET A 196 -29.83 -1.33 18.66
CA MET A 196 -30.64 -1.20 19.86
C MET A 196 -31.61 -2.38 19.96
N TYR A 197 -31.46 -3.20 20.99
CA TYR A 197 -32.24 -4.41 21.19
C TYR A 197 -33.00 -4.38 22.52
N SER A 198 -34.25 -4.84 22.51
CA SER A 198 -35.14 -5.05 23.65
C SER A 198 -35.84 -6.39 23.50
N GLY A 199 -36.52 -6.91 24.52
CA GLY A 199 -37.36 -8.11 24.39
C GLY A 199 -38.50 -7.96 23.37
N SER A 200 -38.88 -6.73 23.00
CA SER A 200 -40.01 -6.46 22.10
C SER A 200 -39.60 -6.01 20.69
N PHE A 201 -38.43 -5.41 20.53
CA PHE A 201 -37.99 -4.79 19.28
C PHE A 201 -36.47 -4.86 19.11
N CYS A 202 -36.02 -4.79 17.86
CA CYS A 202 -34.62 -4.54 17.51
C CYS A 202 -34.56 -3.49 16.41
N SER A 203 -33.68 -2.50 16.54
CA SER A 203 -33.40 -1.53 15.49
C SER A 203 -31.90 -1.42 15.28
N ALA A 204 -31.49 -1.24 14.03
CA ALA A 204 -30.10 -1.00 13.66
C ALA A 204 -29.99 0.20 12.74
N TYR A 205 -28.84 0.88 12.81
CA TYR A 205 -28.49 1.95 11.90
C TYR A 205 -27.03 1.81 11.49
N THR A 206 -26.81 1.64 10.18
CA THR A 206 -25.49 1.49 9.59
C THR A 206 -25.06 2.82 8.98
N GLN A 207 -23.77 3.12 9.07
CA GLN A 207 -23.14 4.29 8.46
C GLN A 207 -21.70 3.99 8.08
N ILE A 208 -21.18 4.68 7.07
CA ILE A 208 -19.83 4.44 6.56
C ILE A 208 -18.97 5.70 6.67
N ARG A 209 -17.66 5.49 6.77
CA ARG A 209 -16.65 6.55 6.63
C ARG A 209 -15.48 6.02 5.85
N GLY A 210 -14.72 6.93 5.25
CA GLY A 210 -13.48 6.59 4.57
C GLY A 210 -12.74 7.83 4.10
N SER A 211 -11.54 7.61 3.59
CA SER A 211 -10.78 8.66 2.92
C SER A 211 -11.56 9.22 1.72
N VAL A 212 -11.24 10.46 1.35
CA VAL A 212 -11.78 11.10 0.16
C VAL A 212 -11.37 10.28 -1.07
N PRO A 213 -12.30 9.85 -1.95
CA PRO A 213 -12.04 8.92 -3.06
C PRO A 213 -11.29 9.59 -4.22
N LEU A 214 -10.11 10.13 -3.95
CA LEU A 214 -9.18 10.76 -4.88
C LEU A 214 -7.81 10.08 -4.74
N PHE A 215 -6.96 10.18 -5.76
CA PHE A 215 -5.55 9.77 -5.64
C PHE A 215 -4.75 10.92 -5.02
N TRP A 216 -4.45 10.82 -3.72
CA TRP A 216 -3.71 11.85 -3.00
C TRP A 216 -2.83 11.26 -1.89
N GLU A 217 -1.77 11.97 -1.57
CA GLU A 217 -0.80 11.61 -0.54
C GLU A 217 -0.49 12.82 0.36
N GLN A 218 -0.05 12.53 1.58
CA GLN A 218 0.41 13.55 2.52
C GLN A 218 1.78 13.13 3.07
N LYS A 219 2.85 13.78 2.58
CA LYS A 219 4.23 13.42 2.94
C LYS A 219 4.60 14.05 4.29
N GLU A 220 4.70 13.23 5.35
CA GLU A 220 4.94 13.70 6.74
C GLU A 220 6.39 14.11 7.07
N TYR A 221 7.34 13.95 6.15
CA TYR A 221 8.74 14.26 6.41
C TYR A 221 9.06 15.77 6.42
N SER A 222 8.15 16.62 5.91
CA SER A 222 8.30 18.07 5.93
C SER A 222 7.86 18.68 7.26
N THR A 223 8.24 19.93 7.51
CA THR A 223 7.83 20.70 8.69
C THR A 223 6.34 21.07 8.68
N ASN A 224 5.70 21.05 7.51
CA ASN A 224 4.25 21.20 7.28
C ASN A 224 3.80 20.20 6.20
N PRO A 225 3.08 19.12 6.55
CA PRO A 225 2.69 18.08 5.60
C PRO A 225 1.58 18.57 4.66
N LYS A 226 1.95 18.92 3.42
CA LYS A 226 1.01 19.33 2.37
C LYS A 226 0.32 18.11 1.76
N ILE A 227 -0.91 18.33 1.29
CA ILE A 227 -1.65 17.36 0.49
C ILE A 227 -1.16 17.51 -0.95
N HIS A 228 -0.86 16.38 -1.60
CA HIS A 228 -0.49 16.35 -3.01
C HIS A 228 -1.44 15.41 -3.75
N ILE A 229 -2.12 15.92 -4.77
CA ILE A 229 -2.91 15.10 -5.68
C ILE A 229 -1.94 14.43 -6.65
N THR A 230 -1.97 13.10 -6.71
CA THR A 230 -0.96 12.33 -7.44
C THR A 230 -1.39 11.93 -8.84
N ARG A 231 -2.66 12.12 -9.20
CA ARG A 231 -3.25 11.78 -10.49
C ARG A 231 -4.23 12.84 -10.96
N ALA A 232 -4.31 13.05 -12.28
CA ALA A 232 -5.28 13.98 -12.88
C ALA A 232 -6.73 13.56 -12.62
N LEU A 233 -7.64 14.54 -12.67
CA LEU A 233 -9.07 14.35 -12.37
C LEU A 233 -9.74 13.41 -13.37
N GLU A 234 -9.41 13.54 -14.65
CA GLU A 234 -9.95 12.73 -15.74
C GLU A 234 -9.53 11.26 -15.65
N ALA A 235 -8.31 10.99 -15.15
CA ALA A 235 -7.84 9.64 -14.87
C ALA A 235 -8.39 9.09 -13.55
N THR A 236 -8.80 9.96 -12.62
CA THR A 236 -9.44 9.57 -11.37
C THR A 236 -10.93 9.26 -11.56
N LYS A 237 -11.60 9.94 -12.50
CA LYS A 237 -13.04 9.85 -12.73
C LYS A 237 -13.57 8.41 -12.87
N PRO A 238 -13.03 7.52 -13.73
CA PRO A 238 -13.57 6.16 -13.88
C PRO A 238 -13.50 5.33 -12.60
N VAL A 239 -12.44 5.54 -11.80
CA VAL A 239 -12.23 4.86 -10.52
C VAL A 239 -13.20 5.41 -9.47
N PHE A 240 -13.37 6.73 -9.42
CA PHE A 240 -14.35 7.39 -8.56
C PHE A 240 -15.78 6.92 -8.88
N GLU A 241 -16.17 6.88 -10.15
CA GLU A 241 -17.47 6.39 -10.60
C GLU A 241 -17.70 4.96 -10.12
N ARG A 242 -16.74 4.06 -10.37
CA ARG A 242 -16.82 2.65 -9.92
C ARG A 242 -17.02 2.54 -8.40
N HIS A 243 -16.26 3.31 -7.63
CA HIS A 243 -16.38 3.34 -6.17
C HIS A 243 -17.75 3.83 -5.71
N MET A 244 -18.23 4.95 -6.27
CA MET A 244 -19.54 5.51 -5.90
C MET A 244 -20.69 4.58 -6.29
N THR A 245 -20.65 4.00 -7.50
CA THR A 245 -21.64 3.02 -7.97
C THR A 245 -21.62 1.75 -7.10
N ALA A 246 -20.45 1.24 -6.71
CA ALA A 246 -20.35 0.08 -5.82
C ALA A 246 -21.03 0.33 -4.46
N LEU A 247 -20.85 1.53 -3.90
CA LEU A 247 -21.51 1.91 -2.65
C LEU A 247 -23.02 2.09 -2.81
N LEU A 248 -23.49 2.68 -3.92
CA LEU A 248 -24.93 2.82 -4.18
C LEU A 248 -25.60 1.46 -4.38
N ASN A 249 -24.93 0.53 -5.06
CA ASN A 249 -25.41 -0.85 -5.20
C ASN A 249 -25.48 -1.60 -3.88
N THR A 250 -24.56 -1.32 -2.94
CA THR A 250 -24.50 -2.01 -1.65
C THR A 250 -25.46 -1.41 -0.62
N TYR A 251 -25.61 -0.08 -0.60
CA TYR A 251 -26.27 0.64 0.49
C TYR A 251 -27.50 1.46 0.08
N GLY A 252 -27.84 1.54 -1.21
CA GLY A 252 -28.91 2.40 -1.70
C GLY A 252 -28.49 3.88 -1.74
N HIS A 253 -29.40 4.80 -1.42
CA HIS A 253 -29.16 6.24 -1.55
C HIS A 253 -27.95 6.72 -0.74
N MET A 254 -27.07 7.53 -1.32
CA MET A 254 -25.88 8.03 -0.61
C MET A 254 -26.02 9.50 -0.20
N ARG A 255 -25.82 9.74 1.10
CA ARG A 255 -25.71 11.09 1.70
C ARG A 255 -24.29 11.33 2.19
N ILE A 256 -23.64 12.37 1.70
CA ILE A 256 -22.23 12.64 2.01
C ILE A 256 -22.16 13.77 3.02
N ILE A 257 -21.59 13.50 4.20
CA ILE A 257 -21.19 14.55 5.15
C ILE A 257 -19.71 14.82 4.95
N ASN A 258 -19.40 15.98 4.40
CA ASN A 258 -18.04 16.36 4.05
C ASN A 258 -17.48 17.33 5.09
N LEU A 259 -16.47 16.88 5.85
CA LEU A 259 -15.87 17.62 6.96
C LEU A 259 -14.56 18.36 6.58
N LEU A 260 -14.27 18.46 5.28
CA LEU A 260 -13.11 19.17 4.75
C LEU A 260 -13.29 20.70 4.87
N SER A 261 -12.18 21.41 5.04
CA SER A 261 -12.18 22.87 5.17
C SER A 261 -11.80 23.59 3.87
N ASN A 262 -12.58 24.62 3.51
CA ASN A 262 -12.39 25.46 2.30
C ASN A 262 -11.30 26.53 2.42
N LYS A 263 -10.59 26.61 3.56
CA LYS A 263 -9.60 27.68 3.82
C LYS A 263 -8.26 27.15 4.34
N SER A 264 -8.02 25.86 4.18
CA SER A 264 -6.83 25.17 4.69
C SER A 264 -6.14 24.41 3.57
N ASP A 265 -5.06 23.69 3.90
CA ASP A 265 -4.41 22.73 2.99
C ASP A 265 -5.38 21.64 2.46
N GLU A 266 -6.59 21.53 3.02
CA GLU A 266 -7.69 20.66 2.57
C GLU A 266 -8.49 21.23 1.36
N SER A 267 -8.30 22.51 0.96
CA SER A 267 -9.15 23.17 -0.04
C SER A 267 -9.06 22.53 -1.43
N GLU A 268 -7.84 22.27 -1.90
CA GLU A 268 -7.62 21.66 -3.23
C GLU A 268 -8.28 20.28 -3.32
N LEU A 269 -8.12 19.46 -2.27
CA LEU A 269 -8.75 18.16 -2.16
C LEU A 269 -10.28 18.28 -2.16
N ASN A 270 -10.82 19.29 -1.48
CA ASN A 270 -12.26 19.53 -1.44
C ASN A 270 -12.82 19.96 -2.79
N GLU A 271 -12.18 20.92 -3.44
CA GLU A 271 -12.56 21.42 -4.77
C GLU A 271 -12.59 20.28 -5.79
N LYS A 272 -11.55 19.45 -5.82
CA LYS A 272 -11.46 18.31 -6.74
C LYS A 272 -12.49 17.22 -6.45
N PHE A 273 -12.85 17.01 -5.19
CA PHE A 273 -13.90 16.07 -4.82
C PHE A 273 -15.28 16.55 -5.28
N HIS A 274 -15.58 17.84 -5.10
CA HIS A 274 -16.81 18.48 -5.61
C HIS A 274 -16.89 18.45 -7.14
N GLU A 275 -15.76 18.70 -7.82
CA GLU A 275 -15.66 18.62 -9.28
C GLU A 275 -16.05 17.21 -9.77
N LEU A 276 -15.47 16.15 -9.19
CA LEU A 276 -15.84 14.77 -9.53
C LEU A 276 -17.29 14.43 -9.21
N LEU A 277 -17.80 14.87 -8.05
CA LEU A 277 -19.18 14.61 -7.65
C LEU A 277 -20.17 15.27 -8.62
N SER A 278 -19.87 16.47 -9.12
CA SER A 278 -20.68 17.17 -10.12
C SER A 278 -20.71 16.48 -11.49
N LEU A 279 -19.66 15.72 -11.80
CA LEU A 279 -19.53 14.93 -13.04
C LEU A 279 -20.13 13.52 -12.92
N TYR A 280 -20.53 13.11 -11.71
CA TYR A 280 -21.13 11.80 -11.46
C TYR A 280 -22.58 11.76 -11.96
N PRO A 281 -23.00 10.74 -12.73
CA PRO A 281 -24.32 10.71 -13.37
C PRO A 281 -25.50 10.64 -12.39
N GLU A 282 -25.31 9.99 -11.24
CA GLU A 282 -26.38 9.79 -10.27
C GLU A 282 -26.34 10.89 -9.19
N SER A 283 -27.52 11.35 -8.77
CA SER A 283 -27.60 12.42 -7.79
C SER A 283 -27.22 11.93 -6.40
N CYS A 284 -26.09 12.40 -5.88
CA CYS A 284 -25.69 12.26 -4.48
C CYS A 284 -25.91 13.59 -3.75
N GLU A 285 -26.51 13.56 -2.56
CA GLU A 285 -26.67 14.75 -1.74
C GLU A 285 -25.46 14.94 -0.82
N ILE A 286 -24.83 16.12 -0.86
CA ILE A 286 -23.67 16.48 -0.05
C ILE A 286 -24.02 17.59 0.95
N ILE A 287 -23.54 17.44 2.18
CA ILE A 287 -23.54 18.45 3.22
C ILE A 287 -22.09 18.82 3.52
N ASP A 288 -21.66 20.00 3.07
CA ASP A 288 -20.39 20.57 3.50
C ASP A 288 -20.52 21.15 4.90
N PHE A 289 -19.70 20.64 5.83
CA PHE A 289 -19.72 21.04 7.22
C PHE A 289 -18.29 21.14 7.77
N ASP A 290 -17.70 22.34 7.67
CA ASP A 290 -16.36 22.62 8.20
C ASP A 290 -16.39 22.67 9.74
N LEU A 291 -16.35 21.48 10.35
CA LEU A 291 -16.42 21.31 11.80
C LEU A 291 -15.27 22.05 12.52
N LYS A 292 -14.10 22.25 11.88
CA LYS A 292 -12.98 22.99 12.49
C LYS A 292 -13.35 24.46 12.67
N ARG A 293 -13.87 25.09 11.61
CA ARG A 293 -14.30 26.49 11.64
C ARG A 293 -15.50 26.70 12.55
N GLU A 294 -16.51 25.86 12.39
CA GLU A 294 -17.77 25.93 13.13
C GLU A 294 -17.53 25.81 14.64
N TYR A 295 -16.62 24.94 15.07
CA TYR A 295 -16.24 24.82 16.48
C TYR A 295 -15.46 26.05 17.00
N ILE A 296 -14.58 26.64 16.19
CA ILE A 296 -13.85 27.87 16.56
C ILE A 296 -14.83 29.04 16.77
N GLN A 297 -15.89 29.10 15.98
CA GLN A 297 -16.89 30.18 16.06
C GLN A 297 -17.93 29.94 17.17
N ASP A 298 -18.50 28.74 17.24
CA ASP A 298 -19.72 28.46 18.04
C ASP A 298 -19.59 27.26 19.00
N GLY A 299 -18.39 26.67 19.13
CA GLY A 299 -18.13 25.55 20.05
C GLY A 299 -18.97 24.30 19.77
N ILE A 300 -19.40 23.60 20.83
CA ILE A 300 -20.22 22.37 20.72
C ILE A 300 -21.61 22.67 20.12
N ILE A 301 -22.12 23.90 20.25
CA ILE A 301 -23.44 24.27 19.72
C ILE A 301 -23.46 24.15 18.20
N ALA A 302 -22.32 24.36 17.54
CA ALA A 302 -22.21 24.25 16.10
C ALA A 302 -22.59 22.85 15.60
N THR A 303 -22.31 21.78 16.36
CA THR A 303 -22.65 20.40 15.96
C THR A 303 -24.15 20.13 15.98
N LYS A 304 -24.93 20.90 16.76
CA LYS A 304 -26.40 20.83 16.76
C LYS A 304 -27.00 21.30 15.44
N ARG A 305 -26.26 22.09 14.62
CA ARG A 305 -26.72 22.50 13.28
C ARG A 305 -26.80 21.33 12.29
N LEU A 306 -26.07 20.24 12.55
CA LEU A 306 -26.10 19.05 11.71
C LEU A 306 -27.38 18.23 11.93
N ILE A 307 -27.97 18.28 13.12
CA ILE A 307 -29.16 17.51 13.52
C ILE A 307 -30.33 17.67 12.53
N PRO A 308 -30.82 18.89 12.19
CA PRO A 308 -31.94 19.04 11.28
C PRO A 308 -31.63 18.55 9.86
N MET A 309 -30.39 18.68 9.41
CA MET A 309 -29.96 18.20 8.08
C MET A 309 -29.93 16.67 8.04
N VAL A 310 -29.43 16.03 9.09
CA VAL A 310 -29.43 14.57 9.25
C VAL A 310 -30.85 14.04 9.40
N LEU A 311 -31.68 14.68 10.22
CA LEU A 311 -33.06 14.25 10.49
C LEU A 311 -33.87 14.18 9.19
N LYS A 312 -33.77 15.22 8.35
CA LYS A 312 -34.41 15.24 7.02
C LYS A 312 -34.12 13.96 6.22
N PHE A 313 -32.89 13.47 6.26
CA PHE A 313 -32.47 12.30 5.48
C PHE A 313 -32.84 10.99 6.18
N VAL A 314 -32.73 10.93 7.51
CA VAL A 314 -33.21 9.77 8.29
C VAL A 314 -34.71 9.55 8.06
N GLU A 315 -35.51 10.62 8.00
CA GLU A 315 -36.95 10.54 7.70
C GLU A 315 -37.24 10.06 6.27
N GLN A 316 -36.31 10.27 5.32
CA GLN A 316 -36.45 9.87 3.93
C GLN A 316 -35.96 8.44 3.67
N ASP A 317 -34.77 8.10 4.18
CA ASP A 317 -34.07 6.85 3.91
C ASP A 317 -34.34 5.77 4.96
N GLY A 318 -34.95 6.15 6.09
CA GLY A 318 -35.36 5.25 7.16
C GLY A 318 -34.20 4.65 7.97
N TYR A 319 -34.54 3.64 8.75
CA TYR A 319 -33.64 2.84 9.58
C TYR A 319 -34.10 1.39 9.57
N TYR A 320 -33.24 0.44 9.91
CA TYR A 320 -33.64 -0.95 10.05
C TYR A 320 -34.40 -1.16 11.36
N SER A 321 -35.56 -1.81 11.30
CA SER A 321 -36.28 -2.24 12.50
C SER A 321 -36.98 -3.58 12.32
N TYR A 322 -36.92 -4.38 13.37
CA TYR A 322 -37.43 -5.74 13.44
C TYR A 322 -38.29 -5.91 14.68
N TYR A 323 -39.48 -6.48 14.50
CA TYR A 323 -40.42 -6.73 15.58
C TYR A 323 -40.37 -8.19 16.00
N ILE A 324 -39.82 -8.43 17.19
CA ILE A 324 -39.44 -9.76 17.66
C ILE A 324 -40.67 -10.65 17.82
N SER A 325 -41.73 -10.17 18.46
CA SER A 325 -42.91 -10.98 18.77
C SER A 325 -43.75 -11.37 17.54
N LYS A 326 -43.61 -10.66 16.41
CA LYS A 326 -44.30 -11.02 15.14
C LYS A 326 -43.36 -11.64 14.11
N HIS A 327 -42.09 -11.85 14.45
CA HIS A 327 -41.07 -12.36 13.54
C HIS A 327 -41.08 -11.69 12.17
N ARG A 328 -41.10 -10.34 12.14
CA ARG A 328 -41.15 -9.58 10.88
C ARG A 328 -40.32 -8.30 10.91
N THR A 329 -39.70 -7.99 9.78
CA THR A 329 -39.09 -6.68 9.50
C THR A 329 -40.20 -5.63 9.35
N LEU A 330 -40.06 -4.49 10.02
CA LEU A 330 -41.00 -3.37 9.93
C LEU A 330 -40.49 -2.28 8.99
N SER A 331 -39.19 -2.03 9.01
CA SER A 331 -38.54 -1.04 8.14
C SER A 331 -37.14 -1.51 7.77
N GLU A 332 -36.69 -1.06 6.60
CA GLU A 332 -35.35 -1.27 6.09
C GLU A 332 -34.72 0.09 5.81
N GLN A 333 -33.43 0.20 6.08
CA GLN A 333 -32.62 1.36 5.73
C GLN A 333 -32.34 1.34 4.22
N GLN A 334 -32.81 2.36 3.50
CA GLN A 334 -32.70 2.49 2.04
C GLN A 334 -31.57 3.42 1.58
N GLY A 335 -30.83 4.00 2.52
CA GLY A 335 -29.72 4.91 2.23
C GLY A 335 -28.69 4.97 3.36
N ILE A 336 -27.55 5.57 3.07
CA ILE A 336 -26.36 5.56 3.92
C ILE A 336 -25.73 6.94 4.04
N PHE A 337 -25.29 7.27 5.24
CA PHE A 337 -24.36 8.38 5.43
C PHE A 337 -22.92 7.94 5.20
N ARG A 338 -22.24 8.59 4.26
CA ARG A 338 -20.78 8.55 4.09
C ARG A 338 -20.17 9.81 4.71
N THR A 339 -19.33 9.64 5.74
CA THR A 339 -18.60 10.77 6.32
C THR A 339 -17.19 10.86 5.73
N ASN A 340 -16.89 11.96 5.04
CA ASN A 340 -15.57 12.27 4.49
C ASN A 340 -14.79 13.18 5.45
N CYS A 341 -13.50 12.91 5.63
CA CYS A 341 -12.61 13.76 6.40
C CYS A 341 -11.15 13.53 5.98
N LEU A 342 -10.29 14.53 6.18
CA LEU A 342 -8.84 14.35 6.05
C LEU A 342 -8.29 13.35 7.09
N ASP A 343 -8.77 13.45 8.34
CA ASP A 343 -8.34 12.61 9.46
C ASP A 343 -9.53 11.93 10.12
N CYS A 344 -9.61 10.61 9.93
CA CYS A 344 -10.81 9.80 10.15
C CYS A 344 -11.16 9.47 11.62
N LEU A 345 -10.75 10.27 12.60
CA LEU A 345 -10.86 9.85 14.01
C LEU A 345 -11.76 10.74 14.86
N GLY A 346 -11.32 11.96 15.19
CA GLY A 346 -12.07 12.82 16.12
C GLY A 346 -13.33 13.45 15.50
N ARG A 347 -13.16 14.04 14.31
CA ARG A 347 -14.22 14.79 13.62
C ARG A 347 -15.32 13.87 13.10
N THR A 348 -14.91 12.76 12.46
CA THR A 348 -15.80 11.76 11.87
C THR A 348 -16.61 11.03 12.94
N ASN A 349 -15.97 10.59 14.04
CA ASN A 349 -16.69 9.89 15.12
C ASN A 349 -17.78 10.77 15.74
N LEU A 350 -17.54 12.07 15.88
CA LEU A 350 -18.55 13.00 16.38
C LEU A 350 -19.73 13.15 15.40
N ALA A 351 -19.47 13.30 14.11
CA ALA A 351 -20.52 13.36 13.10
C ALA A 351 -21.34 12.06 13.09
N GLN A 352 -20.67 10.90 13.12
CA GLN A 352 -21.32 9.59 13.13
C GLN A 352 -22.14 9.34 14.42
N GLN A 353 -21.66 9.82 15.56
CA GLN A 353 -22.39 9.78 16.82
C GLN A 353 -23.70 10.58 16.74
N ILE A 354 -23.67 11.77 16.11
CA ILE A 354 -24.86 12.60 15.90
C ILE A 354 -25.85 11.89 14.96
N ILE A 355 -25.36 11.36 13.84
CA ILE A 355 -26.19 10.57 12.91
C ILE A 355 -26.89 9.42 13.63
N SER A 356 -26.12 8.63 14.38
CA SER A 356 -26.64 7.49 15.14
C SER A 356 -27.72 7.93 16.13
N MET A 357 -27.45 8.95 16.97
CA MET A 357 -28.43 9.40 17.96
C MET A 357 -29.69 9.97 17.30
N THR A 358 -29.57 10.70 16.18
CA THR A 358 -30.73 11.18 15.44
C THR A 358 -31.58 10.02 14.92
N ALA A 359 -30.98 8.99 14.31
CA ALA A 359 -31.69 7.81 13.82
C ALA A 359 -32.43 7.05 14.95
N PHE A 360 -31.76 6.80 16.07
CA PHE A 360 -32.39 6.11 17.20
C PHE A 360 -33.48 6.95 17.88
N ARG A 361 -33.30 8.26 17.94
CA ARG A 361 -34.34 9.16 18.43
C ARG A 361 -35.59 9.06 17.55
N THR A 362 -35.44 9.12 16.22
CA THR A 362 -36.55 8.95 15.28
C THR A 362 -37.25 7.60 15.48
N PHE A 363 -36.50 6.50 15.58
CA PHE A 363 -37.07 5.18 15.88
C PHE A 363 -37.88 5.13 17.18
N LEU A 364 -37.36 5.71 18.26
CA LEU A 364 -38.04 5.73 19.56
C LEU A 364 -39.31 6.60 19.53
N GLU A 365 -39.30 7.68 18.76
CA GLU A 365 -40.47 8.56 18.55
C GLU A 365 -41.54 7.85 17.69
N ASP A 366 -41.15 7.23 16.58
CA ASP A 366 -42.04 6.45 15.69
C ASP A 366 -42.68 5.26 16.42
N SER A 367 -41.91 4.60 17.28
CA SER A 367 -42.36 3.49 18.11
C SER A 367 -43.19 3.93 19.32
N GLN A 368 -43.40 5.24 19.50
CA GLN A 368 -44.12 5.85 20.62
C GLN A 368 -43.53 5.48 22.00
N ILE A 369 -42.24 5.12 22.04
CA ILE A 369 -41.51 4.82 23.29
C ILE A 369 -41.20 6.13 24.00
N ILE A 370 -40.79 7.16 23.26
CA ILE A 370 -40.57 8.52 23.77
C ILE A 370 -41.48 9.51 23.02
N LYS A 371 -41.73 10.68 23.60
CA LYS A 371 -42.42 11.77 22.91
C LYS A 371 -41.41 12.70 22.24
N CYS A 372 -41.78 13.34 21.13
CA CYS A 372 -40.92 14.32 20.45
C CYS A 372 -40.49 15.49 21.36
N SER A 373 -41.35 15.86 22.33
CA SER A 373 -41.07 16.89 23.34
C SER A 373 -40.14 16.45 24.48
N ASP A 374 -39.77 15.17 24.55
CA ASP A 374 -38.96 14.66 25.65
C ASP A 374 -37.54 15.23 25.59
N TYR A 375 -37.08 15.78 26.71
CA TYR A 375 -35.67 16.10 26.88
C TYR A 375 -34.91 14.80 27.20
N ILE A 376 -34.08 14.34 26.25
CA ILE A 376 -33.36 13.06 26.37
C ILE A 376 -31.90 13.21 26.82
N GLU A 377 -31.32 14.42 26.79
CA GLU A 377 -29.88 14.61 27.02
C GLU A 377 -29.44 14.21 28.44
N ASP A 378 -30.34 14.30 29.43
CA ASP A 378 -30.10 13.86 30.82
C ASP A 378 -30.51 12.40 31.10
N LYS A 379 -31.12 11.70 30.13
CA LYS A 379 -31.59 10.33 30.32
C LYS A 379 -30.40 9.36 30.27
N GLU A 380 -30.46 8.30 31.09
CA GLU A 380 -29.37 7.32 31.24
C GLU A 380 -28.92 6.73 29.89
N PHE A 381 -29.88 6.33 29.04
CA PHE A 381 -29.59 5.73 27.75
C PHE A 381 -28.79 6.67 26.81
N PHE A 382 -29.01 7.99 26.88
CA PHE A 382 -28.28 8.96 26.09
C PHE A 382 -26.82 9.07 26.56
N VAL A 383 -26.60 9.04 27.88
CA VAL A 383 -25.26 9.00 28.48
C VAL A 383 -24.53 7.71 28.09
N THR A 384 -25.23 6.56 28.13
CA THR A 384 -24.70 5.26 27.72
C THR A 384 -24.31 5.26 26.24
N HIS A 385 -25.17 5.76 25.36
CA HIS A 385 -24.84 5.90 23.93
C HIS A 385 -23.59 6.75 23.71
N ASN A 386 -23.50 7.91 24.36
CA ASN A 386 -22.35 8.79 24.24
C ASN A 386 -21.05 8.11 24.71
N LYS A 387 -21.15 7.27 25.76
CA LYS A 387 -20.00 6.55 26.30
C LYS A 387 -19.49 5.47 25.33
N ILE A 388 -20.40 4.69 24.74
CA ILE A 388 -20.05 3.68 23.74
C ILE A 388 -19.38 4.34 22.52
N TRP A 389 -19.92 5.45 22.02
CA TRP A 389 -19.33 6.19 20.90
C TRP A 389 -17.99 6.84 21.23
N GLU A 390 -17.76 7.24 22.49
CA GLU A 390 -16.45 7.69 22.95
C GLU A 390 -15.42 6.54 22.90
N ASN A 391 -15.77 5.38 23.43
CA ASN A 391 -14.90 4.21 23.41
C ASN A 391 -14.57 3.78 21.96
N ASN A 392 -15.58 3.76 21.08
CA ASN A 392 -15.41 3.49 19.65
C ASN A 392 -14.39 4.44 19.00
N GLY A 393 -14.53 5.75 19.22
CA GLY A 393 -13.59 6.73 18.69
C GLY A 393 -12.16 6.55 19.20
N LEU A 394 -12.02 6.17 20.48
CA LEU A 394 -10.72 5.91 21.11
C LEU A 394 -10.05 4.64 20.56
N GLU A 395 -10.76 3.52 20.46
CA GLU A 395 -10.18 2.26 19.97
C GLU A 395 -9.85 2.34 18.48
N LEU A 396 -10.74 2.91 17.66
CA LEU A 396 -10.44 3.14 16.25
C LEU A 396 -9.24 4.08 16.10
N ALA A 397 -9.06 5.08 16.96
CA ALA A 397 -7.88 5.95 16.91
C ALA A 397 -6.57 5.18 17.13
N LYS A 398 -6.53 4.24 18.07
CA LYS A 398 -5.33 3.41 18.34
C LYS A 398 -4.92 2.58 17.13
N ILE A 399 -5.89 2.03 16.40
CA ILE A 399 -5.64 1.24 15.18
C ILE A 399 -4.87 2.08 14.15
N HIS A 400 -5.25 3.34 13.97
CA HIS A 400 -4.70 4.19 12.91
C HIS A 400 -3.41 4.94 13.32
N THR A 401 -3.20 5.19 14.61
CA THR A 401 -2.01 5.91 15.11
C THR A 401 -0.87 4.99 15.53
N GLY A 402 -1.07 3.67 15.50
CA GLY A 402 -0.18 2.67 16.09
C GLY A 402 -0.28 2.68 17.61
N ASN A 403 0.00 1.53 18.24
CA ASN A 403 0.04 1.37 19.70
C ASN A 403 1.29 2.08 20.26
N THR A 404 1.29 3.42 20.25
CA THR A 404 2.26 4.17 21.06
C THR A 404 1.95 3.85 22.51
N ASN A 405 2.87 3.17 23.21
CA ASN A 405 2.93 3.06 24.67
C ASN A 405 3.19 4.45 25.32
N ASP A 406 2.47 5.48 24.88
CA ASP A 406 2.38 6.76 25.55
C ASP A 406 1.33 6.62 26.65
N ASN A 407 1.80 6.20 27.83
CA ASN A 407 1.10 6.35 29.10
C ASN A 407 0.56 7.79 29.32
N ASN A 408 0.97 8.78 28.52
CA ASN A 408 0.44 10.13 28.51
C ASN A 408 -0.96 10.28 27.87
N ILE A 409 -1.39 9.38 26.98
CA ILE A 409 -2.78 9.35 26.48
C ILE A 409 -3.68 8.68 27.52
N VAL A 410 -3.16 7.65 28.21
CA VAL A 410 -3.90 6.85 29.20
C VAL A 410 -3.92 7.49 30.59
N GLN A 411 -2.93 8.29 31.00
CA GLN A 411 -2.95 9.06 32.27
C GLN A 411 -3.93 10.24 32.26
N LYS A 412 -4.59 10.54 31.13
CA LYS A 412 -5.78 11.40 31.09
C LYS A 412 -7.07 10.69 31.55
N LYS A 413 -6.97 9.49 32.15
CA LYS A 413 -8.09 8.69 32.70
C LYS A 413 -8.93 9.34 33.82
N SER A 414 -8.69 10.60 34.22
CA SER A 414 -9.47 11.25 35.29
C SER A 414 -9.88 12.71 35.04
N LYS A 415 -9.69 13.25 33.82
CA LYS A 415 -10.09 14.64 33.49
C LYS A 415 -10.88 14.80 32.19
N LEU A 416 -11.28 13.70 31.54
CA LEU A 416 -12.08 13.66 30.31
C LEU A 416 -13.60 13.75 30.62
N SER A 417 -13.98 14.72 31.45
CA SER A 417 -15.36 15.20 31.48
C SER A 417 -15.61 16.07 30.24
N LEU A 418 -16.83 16.01 29.69
CA LEU A 418 -17.35 16.68 28.49
C LEU A 418 -16.92 18.16 28.32
N SER A 419 -16.51 18.83 29.39
CA SER A 419 -16.10 20.24 29.42
C SER A 419 -14.67 20.56 28.95
N SER A 420 -13.85 19.60 28.52
CA SER A 420 -12.43 19.87 28.15
C SER A 420 -11.97 19.35 26.77
N ARG A 421 -12.85 19.32 25.76
CA ARG A 421 -12.48 18.92 24.39
C ARG A 421 -11.81 20.09 23.62
N PHE A 422 -10.63 19.78 23.03
CA PHE A 422 -9.83 20.53 22.05
C PHE A 422 -8.67 21.46 22.46
N SER A 423 -8.30 21.60 23.74
CA SER A 423 -7.04 22.29 24.10
C SER A 423 -5.82 21.37 24.08
N SER A 424 -5.40 20.91 22.90
CA SER A 424 -4.05 20.35 22.69
C SER A 424 -3.61 20.48 21.23
N VAL A 425 -3.69 21.69 20.67
CA VAL A 425 -2.84 22.09 19.54
C VAL A 425 -1.60 22.73 20.14
N LYS A 426 -0.53 21.93 20.25
CA LYS A 426 0.90 22.29 20.28
C LYS A 426 1.67 21.27 21.11
N ASN A 427 2.45 20.44 20.41
CA ASN A 427 3.85 20.09 20.70
C ASN A 427 4.21 18.82 19.92
N SER A 428 4.70 19.00 18.68
CA SER A 428 5.22 17.94 17.82
C SER A 428 6.66 18.24 17.44
N VAL A 429 7.59 18.13 18.39
CA VAL A 429 9.02 18.02 18.08
C VAL A 429 9.61 16.99 19.04
N ASN A 430 10.38 16.05 18.49
CA ASN A 430 11.04 14.87 19.12
C ASN A 430 10.37 13.48 19.01
N ARG A 431 9.46 13.23 18.06
CA ARG A 431 8.88 11.88 17.79
C ARG A 431 9.32 11.21 16.47
N LYS A 432 10.42 11.62 15.83
CA LYS A 432 10.69 11.24 14.43
C LYS A 432 11.42 9.92 14.18
N TYR A 433 12.26 9.42 15.11
CA TYR A 433 13.15 8.28 14.79
C TYR A 433 12.65 6.91 15.27
N PHE A 434 11.94 6.82 16.41
CA PHE A 434 11.42 5.54 16.92
C PHE A 434 10.04 5.15 16.34
N LYS A 435 9.29 6.13 15.83
CA LYS A 435 7.94 5.93 15.25
C LYS A 435 8.00 5.20 13.90
N VAL A 436 8.92 5.61 13.02
CA VAL A 436 9.06 5.05 11.66
C VAL A 436 9.41 3.56 11.68
N PHE A 437 10.30 3.13 12.58
CA PHE A 437 10.75 1.74 12.64
C PHE A 437 9.68 0.77 13.15
N THR A 438 8.87 1.21 14.13
CA THR A 438 7.77 0.38 14.66
C THR A 438 6.64 0.25 13.64
N GLU A 439 6.36 1.31 12.88
CA GLU A 439 5.36 1.32 11.81
C GLU A 439 5.73 0.41 10.62
N GLU A 440 7.01 0.32 10.25
CA GLU A 440 7.46 -0.56 9.15
C GLU A 440 7.24 -2.04 9.47
N ILE A 441 7.49 -2.46 10.72
CA ILE A 441 7.28 -3.85 11.18
C ILE A 441 5.79 -4.22 11.22
N GLU A 442 4.92 -3.30 11.66
CA GLU A 442 3.48 -3.59 11.76
C GLU A 442 2.79 -3.63 10.38
N LEU A 443 3.23 -2.83 9.40
CA LEU A 443 2.77 -2.93 8.01
C LEU A 443 3.18 -4.25 7.38
N ASP A 444 4.46 -4.60 7.49
CA ASP A 444 4.99 -5.86 6.97
C ASP A 444 4.26 -7.08 7.56
N THR A 445 3.88 -6.99 8.84
CA THR A 445 3.07 -8.01 9.52
C THR A 445 1.62 -8.04 9.02
N THR A 446 1.03 -6.88 8.75
CA THR A 446 -0.33 -6.77 8.20
C THR A 446 -0.40 -7.34 6.78
N ASP A 447 0.59 -7.04 5.95
CA ASP A 447 0.68 -7.58 4.59
C ASP A 447 0.90 -9.09 4.60
N LEU A 448 1.67 -9.61 5.56
CA LEU A 448 1.79 -11.05 5.81
C LEU A 448 0.44 -11.69 6.19
N LEU A 449 -0.35 -11.05 7.06
CA LEU A 449 -1.67 -11.54 7.47
C LEU A 449 -2.62 -11.65 6.27
N LEU A 450 -2.58 -10.65 5.38
CA LEU A 450 -3.50 -10.49 4.25
C LEU A 450 -3.02 -11.19 2.98
N GLY A 451 -1.88 -11.89 3.00
CA GLY A 451 -1.39 -12.63 1.83
C GLY A 451 -0.79 -11.74 0.74
N ARG A 452 -0.30 -10.55 1.09
CA ARG A 452 0.16 -9.53 0.13
C ARG A 452 1.66 -9.61 -0.16
N LYS A 453 2.42 -10.41 0.58
CA LYS A 453 3.87 -10.53 0.37
C LYS A 453 4.21 -11.32 -0.88
N ASP A 454 5.29 -10.91 -1.54
CA ASP A 454 5.83 -11.64 -2.68
C ASP A 454 6.21 -13.07 -2.30
N GLY A 455 5.81 -14.03 -3.14
CA GLY A 455 6.03 -15.45 -2.91
C GLY A 455 5.14 -16.07 -1.82
N GLN A 456 4.15 -15.34 -1.29
CA GLN A 456 3.15 -15.89 -0.38
C GLN A 456 2.01 -16.53 -1.18
N TYR A 457 1.64 -17.76 -0.83
CA TYR A 457 0.54 -18.50 -1.45
C TYR A 457 -0.42 -19.01 -0.37
N PRO A 458 -1.73 -19.04 -0.63
CA PRO A 458 -2.67 -19.66 0.29
C PRO A 458 -2.34 -21.14 0.43
N VAL A 459 -2.59 -21.70 1.62
CA VAL A 459 -2.42 -23.16 1.84
C VAL A 459 -3.45 -23.89 0.99
N GLU A 460 -3.00 -24.56 -0.06
CA GLU A 460 -3.88 -25.34 -0.92
C GLU A 460 -4.37 -26.57 -0.17
N ILE A 461 -5.69 -26.69 -0.03
CA ILE A 461 -6.30 -27.94 0.40
C ILE A 461 -6.28 -28.85 -0.82
N PHE A 462 -5.54 -29.95 -0.72
CA PHE A 462 -5.47 -30.92 -1.81
C PHE A 462 -6.87 -31.41 -2.13
N ASP A 463 -7.30 -31.10 -3.34
CA ASP A 463 -8.57 -31.49 -3.91
C ASP A 463 -8.33 -31.75 -5.39
N LEU A 464 -8.73 -32.94 -5.84
CA LEU A 464 -8.59 -33.41 -7.22
C LEU A 464 -9.20 -32.43 -8.22
N LEU A 465 -10.32 -31.79 -7.87
CA LEU A 465 -10.96 -30.78 -8.71
C LEU A 465 -10.08 -29.54 -8.88
N THR A 466 -9.52 -29.04 -7.79
CA THR A 466 -8.71 -27.80 -7.82
C THR A 466 -7.43 -28.04 -8.63
N GLU A 467 -6.80 -29.20 -8.47
CA GLU A 467 -5.64 -29.58 -9.27
C GLU A 467 -6.01 -29.74 -10.76
N PHE A 468 -7.13 -30.41 -11.06
CA PHE A 468 -7.63 -30.57 -12.42
C PHE A 468 -7.86 -29.21 -13.10
N VAL A 469 -8.58 -28.31 -12.45
CA VAL A 469 -8.89 -26.97 -12.97
C VAL A 469 -7.63 -26.13 -13.13
N ASN A 470 -6.73 -26.10 -12.15
CA ASN A 470 -5.49 -25.31 -12.24
C ASN A 470 -4.56 -25.85 -13.34
N ASN A 471 -4.47 -27.17 -13.50
CA ASN A 471 -3.71 -27.80 -14.58
C ASN A 471 -4.35 -27.52 -15.94
N GLY A 472 -5.67 -27.64 -16.05
CA GLY A 472 -6.41 -27.29 -17.25
C GLY A 472 -6.23 -25.82 -17.65
N LEU A 473 -6.32 -24.89 -16.70
CA LEU A 473 -6.05 -23.46 -16.93
C LEU A 473 -4.60 -23.23 -17.41
N ARG A 474 -3.61 -23.86 -16.76
CA ARG A 474 -2.21 -23.75 -17.20
C ARG A 474 -1.98 -24.26 -18.62
N GLN A 475 -2.61 -25.38 -18.98
CA GLN A 475 -2.53 -25.94 -20.33
C GLN A 475 -3.24 -25.05 -21.37
N ARG A 476 -4.33 -24.39 -20.98
CA ARG A 476 -5.14 -23.51 -21.83
C ARG A 476 -4.77 -22.02 -21.72
N ILE A 477 -3.60 -21.68 -21.17
CA ILE A 477 -3.18 -20.28 -20.96
C ILE A 477 -3.19 -19.45 -22.25
N SER A 478 -2.90 -20.07 -23.39
CA SER A 478 -2.93 -19.42 -24.72
C SER A 478 -4.32 -19.02 -25.18
N GLU A 479 -5.39 -19.54 -24.57
CA GLU A 479 -6.78 -19.23 -24.94
C GLU A 479 -7.29 -17.95 -24.27
N TYR A 480 -6.75 -17.62 -23.09
CA TYR A 480 -7.18 -16.47 -22.29
C TYR A 480 -6.07 -15.43 -22.04
N SER A 481 -4.85 -15.64 -22.55
CA SER A 481 -3.78 -14.65 -22.47
C SER A 481 -3.20 -14.31 -23.83
N SER A 482 -2.77 -13.07 -23.99
CA SER A 482 -2.13 -12.60 -25.22
C SER A 482 -1.10 -11.52 -24.94
N TYR A 483 -0.14 -11.36 -25.85
CA TYR A 483 0.81 -10.25 -25.77
C TYR A 483 0.27 -9.04 -26.54
N ARG A 484 0.18 -7.91 -25.86
CA ARG A 484 -0.07 -6.60 -26.48
C ARG A 484 1.25 -5.88 -26.64
N GLN A 485 1.39 -5.13 -27.72
CA GLN A 485 2.55 -4.28 -27.93
C GLN A 485 2.24 -2.87 -27.43
N VAL A 486 3.08 -2.35 -26.54
CA VAL A 486 2.94 -1.03 -25.91
C VAL A 486 4.15 -0.18 -26.30
N SER A 487 3.89 1.02 -26.79
CA SER A 487 4.93 1.98 -27.17
C SER A 487 5.23 2.90 -25.98
N ILE A 488 6.50 3.03 -25.60
CA ILE A 488 6.92 3.83 -24.44
C ILE A 488 7.94 4.86 -24.89
N PHE A 489 7.70 6.12 -24.55
CA PHE A 489 8.65 7.22 -24.69
C PHE A 489 9.25 7.54 -23.33
N VAL A 490 10.58 7.64 -23.24
CA VAL A 490 11.30 8.08 -22.04
C VAL A 490 12.16 9.29 -22.41
N GLY A 491 11.87 10.46 -21.86
CA GLY A 491 12.62 11.68 -22.04
C GLY A 491 13.36 12.10 -20.77
N SER A 492 14.58 12.62 -20.90
CA SER A 492 15.33 13.22 -19.79
C SER A 492 15.82 14.63 -20.14
N TYR A 493 15.74 15.57 -19.21
CA TYR A 493 16.28 16.90 -19.39
C TYR A 493 16.70 17.59 -18.09
N ASN A 494 17.97 17.98 -18.00
CA ASN A 494 18.44 18.89 -16.96
C ASN A 494 18.10 20.34 -17.35
N ALA A 495 17.14 20.94 -16.64
CA ALA A 495 16.55 22.22 -16.98
C ALA A 495 17.32 23.44 -16.44
N SER A 496 18.36 23.24 -15.63
CA SER A 496 19.22 24.31 -15.08
C SER A 496 18.45 25.52 -14.49
N GLY A 497 17.37 25.23 -13.76
CA GLY A 497 16.52 26.19 -13.05
C GLY A 497 15.55 26.99 -13.93
N LYS A 498 15.49 26.70 -15.24
CA LYS A 498 14.69 27.45 -16.20
C LYS A 498 13.32 26.85 -16.45
N VAL A 499 12.38 27.73 -16.78
CA VAL A 499 11.06 27.36 -17.33
C VAL A 499 11.15 27.58 -18.83
N ILE A 500 10.70 26.60 -19.61
CA ILE A 500 10.71 26.68 -21.08
C ILE A 500 9.49 27.46 -21.59
N ASP A 501 9.75 28.35 -22.55
CA ASP A 501 8.75 29.11 -23.33
C ASP A 501 8.93 28.82 -24.84
N ASP A 502 9.38 27.61 -25.18
CA ASP A 502 9.71 27.19 -26.55
C ASP A 502 8.97 25.91 -26.96
N ASP A 503 9.07 25.60 -28.25
CA ASP A 503 8.45 24.43 -28.87
C ASP A 503 9.08 23.11 -28.41
N LEU A 504 8.37 22.41 -27.53
CA LEU A 504 8.75 21.07 -27.08
C LEU A 504 8.44 19.97 -28.10
N THR A 505 7.81 20.30 -29.24
CA THR A 505 7.35 19.30 -30.22
C THR A 505 8.51 18.44 -30.72
N LYS A 506 9.67 19.05 -30.97
CA LYS A 506 10.88 18.32 -31.40
C LYS A 506 11.35 17.29 -30.39
N TRP A 507 11.14 17.54 -29.10
CA TRP A 507 11.57 16.63 -28.03
C TRP A 507 10.52 15.57 -27.72
N LEU A 508 9.24 15.95 -27.61
CA LEU A 508 8.16 15.04 -27.25
C LEU A 508 7.71 14.16 -28.44
N PHE A 509 7.97 14.60 -29.67
CA PHE A 509 7.59 13.89 -30.90
C PHE A 509 8.75 13.78 -31.91
N PRO A 510 9.92 13.25 -31.50
CA PRO A 510 11.13 13.32 -32.31
C PRO A 510 11.12 12.36 -33.52
N ILE A 511 10.16 11.44 -33.58
CA ILE A 511 10.03 10.40 -34.63
C ILE A 511 8.78 10.65 -35.51
N GLU A 512 8.21 11.86 -35.43
CA GLU A 512 7.05 12.32 -36.24
C GLU A 512 5.88 11.30 -36.24
N GLU A 513 5.14 11.14 -37.35
CA GLU A 513 3.96 10.28 -37.44
C GLU A 513 4.25 8.77 -37.28
N LYS A 514 5.52 8.34 -37.27
CA LYS A 514 5.89 6.91 -37.25
C LYS A 514 5.86 6.29 -35.86
N PHE A 515 5.83 7.08 -34.80
CA PHE A 515 5.84 6.60 -33.42
C PHE A 515 4.92 7.44 -32.54
N LYS A 516 3.82 6.81 -32.10
CA LYS A 516 2.90 7.37 -31.10
C LYS A 516 3.05 6.58 -29.81
N ALA A 517 3.57 7.20 -28.76
CA ALA A 517 3.78 6.51 -27.48
C ALA A 517 2.46 6.26 -26.76
N ASP A 518 2.20 5.05 -26.27
CA ASP A 518 1.06 4.76 -25.40
C ASP A 518 1.29 5.31 -23.99
N ILE A 519 2.56 5.30 -23.55
CA ILE A 519 3.03 5.83 -22.27
C ILE A 519 4.19 6.79 -22.53
N VAL A 520 4.13 7.98 -21.95
CA VAL A 520 5.17 9.02 -22.03
C VAL A 520 5.71 9.27 -20.63
N VAL A 521 7.01 9.10 -20.45
CA VAL A 521 7.70 9.27 -19.18
C VAL A 521 8.74 10.36 -19.33
N ILE A 522 8.64 11.41 -18.52
CA ILE A 522 9.55 12.56 -18.56
C ILE A 522 10.23 12.73 -17.21
N GLY A 523 11.57 12.74 -17.23
CA GLY A 523 12.40 13.03 -16.06
C GLY A 523 13.11 14.37 -16.23
N LEU A 524 12.87 15.28 -15.30
CA LEU A 524 13.51 16.57 -15.26
C LEU A 524 14.47 16.65 -14.07
N GLN A 525 15.62 17.27 -14.27
CA GLN A 525 16.61 17.57 -13.22
C GLN A 525 16.79 19.09 -13.13
N GLU A 526 17.19 19.59 -11.94
CA GLU A 526 17.40 21.02 -11.68
C GLU A 526 16.21 21.92 -12.05
N VAL A 527 14.97 21.47 -11.85
CA VAL A 527 13.77 22.27 -12.19
C VAL A 527 13.72 23.61 -11.43
N VAL A 528 14.32 23.66 -10.24
CA VAL A 528 14.39 24.85 -9.38
C VAL A 528 15.84 25.25 -9.19
N GLU A 529 16.14 26.54 -9.38
CA GLU A 529 17.45 27.11 -9.11
C GLU A 529 17.80 26.94 -7.62
N MET A 530 19.03 26.47 -7.35
CA MET A 530 19.47 26.14 -6.00
C MET A 530 19.82 27.39 -5.20
N SER A 531 18.86 27.87 -4.40
CA SER A 531 19.11 28.77 -3.29
C SER A 531 18.84 28.03 -1.97
N ALA A 532 19.51 28.42 -0.89
CA ALA A 532 19.23 27.85 0.43
C ALA A 532 17.74 27.98 0.82
N ARG A 533 17.06 29.01 0.31
CA ARG A 533 15.63 29.26 0.55
C ARG A 533 14.71 28.35 -0.29
N SER A 534 15.06 28.05 -1.55
CA SER A 534 14.26 27.15 -2.40
C SER A 534 14.38 25.69 -1.98
N ILE A 535 15.55 25.27 -1.50
CA ILE A 535 15.78 23.91 -0.97
C ILE A 535 15.00 23.69 0.35
N LEU A 536 14.91 24.71 1.22
CA LEU A 536 14.17 24.62 2.48
C LEU A 536 12.65 24.66 2.29
N ASN A 537 12.16 25.33 1.24
CA ASN A 537 10.73 25.52 0.99
C ASN A 537 10.12 24.54 -0.01
N ALA A 538 10.93 23.68 -0.67
CA ALA A 538 10.49 22.77 -1.73
C ALA A 538 9.53 23.47 -2.71
N ASP A 539 10.05 24.46 -3.45
CA ASP A 539 9.26 25.25 -4.38
C ASP A 539 8.78 24.40 -5.57
N GLU A 540 7.58 23.82 -5.43
CA GLU A 540 6.95 22.94 -6.44
C GLU A 540 6.33 23.72 -7.61
N SER A 541 6.26 25.06 -7.55
CA SER A 541 5.58 25.88 -8.55
C SER A 541 6.13 25.68 -9.97
N LYS A 542 7.45 25.63 -10.12
CA LYS A 542 8.11 25.38 -11.41
C LYS A 542 7.85 23.97 -11.93
N GLY A 543 7.74 22.98 -11.04
CA GLY A 543 7.38 21.60 -11.42
C GLY A 543 6.00 21.53 -12.05
N GLY A 544 5.01 22.22 -11.46
CA GLY A 544 3.65 22.33 -12.01
C GLY A 544 3.59 23.05 -13.37
N MET A 545 4.43 24.07 -13.59
CA MET A 545 4.52 24.74 -14.90
C MET A 545 5.03 23.80 -16.00
N TRP A 546 6.03 22.97 -15.68
CA TRP A 546 6.54 21.96 -16.60
C TRP A 546 5.48 20.89 -16.92
N GLU A 547 4.75 20.43 -15.92
CA GLU A 547 3.63 19.50 -16.09
C GLU A 547 2.58 20.08 -17.04
N GLU A 548 2.16 21.33 -16.83
CA GLU A 548 1.15 22.00 -17.66
C GLU A 548 1.62 22.19 -19.10
N THR A 549 2.89 22.58 -19.28
CA THR A 549 3.49 22.76 -20.60
C THR A 549 3.52 21.43 -21.36
N ILE A 550 4.07 20.37 -20.75
CA ILE A 550 4.15 19.03 -21.38
C ILE A 550 2.75 18.49 -21.67
N ARG A 551 1.80 18.62 -20.74
CA ARG A 551 0.40 18.22 -20.93
C ARG A 551 -0.22 18.91 -22.14
N THR A 552 0.04 20.21 -22.30
CA THR A 552 -0.48 21.00 -23.44
C THR A 552 0.06 20.47 -24.77
N TYR A 553 1.37 20.23 -24.87
CA TYR A 553 1.98 19.68 -26.09
C TYR A 553 1.50 18.25 -26.39
N LEU A 554 1.33 17.40 -25.37
CA LEU A 554 0.74 16.07 -25.53
C LEU A 554 -0.70 16.13 -26.04
N GLY A 555 -1.45 17.18 -25.69
CA GLY A 555 -2.82 17.41 -26.18
C GLY A 555 -2.92 17.70 -27.68
N PHE A 556 -1.87 18.21 -28.33
CA PHE A 556 -1.89 18.54 -29.76
C PHE A 556 -1.96 17.31 -30.68
N TYR A 557 -1.67 16.11 -30.17
CA TYR A 557 -1.53 14.90 -30.97
C TYR A 557 -2.86 14.21 -31.35
N GLY A 558 -4.00 14.78 -30.96
CA GLY A 558 -5.35 14.24 -31.18
C GLY A 558 -5.73 13.09 -30.25
N ASP A 559 -4.75 12.44 -29.63
CA ASP A 559 -4.93 11.46 -28.55
C ASP A 559 -4.95 12.17 -27.20
N SER A 560 -5.99 11.97 -26.38
CA SER A 560 -6.02 12.51 -25.02
C SER A 560 -5.07 11.74 -24.11
N TYR A 561 -3.93 12.34 -23.74
CA TYR A 561 -3.04 11.84 -22.69
C TYR A 561 -3.50 12.31 -21.31
N LEU A 562 -3.40 11.41 -20.33
CA LEU A 562 -3.74 11.67 -18.94
C LEU A 562 -2.50 11.47 -18.05
N LEU A 563 -2.32 12.37 -17.09
CA LEU A 563 -1.26 12.26 -16.10
C LEU A 563 -1.62 11.15 -15.09
N LEU A 564 -0.81 10.09 -15.07
CA LEU A 564 -0.96 8.94 -14.17
C LEU A 564 -0.28 9.17 -12.82
N ARG A 565 0.92 9.76 -12.85
CA ARG A 565 1.75 10.04 -11.68
C ARG A 565 2.65 11.24 -11.90
N ILE A 566 2.75 12.06 -10.86
CA ILE A 566 3.82 13.03 -10.66
C ILE A 566 4.61 12.68 -9.40
N GLU A 567 5.94 12.68 -9.49
CA GLU A 567 6.82 12.43 -8.35
C GLU A 567 7.92 13.48 -8.28
N HIS A 568 8.08 14.09 -7.10
CA HIS A 568 9.05 15.17 -6.87
C HIS A 568 10.07 14.77 -5.81
N MET A 569 11.34 15.09 -6.07
CA MET A 569 12.41 15.06 -5.08
C MET A 569 13.31 16.29 -5.20
N THR A 570 13.07 17.30 -4.34
CA THR A 570 13.85 18.55 -4.30
C THR A 570 13.85 19.27 -5.66
N SER A 571 14.79 18.97 -6.56
CA SER A 571 14.88 19.56 -7.91
C SER A 571 14.62 18.55 -9.04
N LEU A 572 14.33 17.30 -8.71
CA LEU A 572 13.89 16.25 -9.64
C LEU A 572 12.37 16.25 -9.77
N THR A 573 11.89 16.10 -11.00
CA THR A 573 10.48 15.84 -11.29
C THR A 573 10.36 14.67 -12.25
N LEU A 574 9.52 13.69 -11.93
CA LEU A 574 9.17 12.57 -12.79
C LEU A 574 7.68 12.66 -13.13
N LEU A 575 7.37 12.71 -14.42
CA LEU A 575 6.01 12.75 -14.95
C LEU A 575 5.74 11.48 -15.75
N VAL A 576 4.61 10.83 -15.49
CA VAL A 576 4.16 9.65 -16.22
C VAL A 576 2.78 9.90 -16.79
N PHE A 577 2.68 9.94 -18.11
CA PHE A 577 1.43 10.09 -18.85
C PHE A 577 1.09 8.80 -19.60
N ALA A 578 -0.19 8.54 -19.79
CA ALA A 578 -0.66 7.48 -20.69
C ALA A 578 -1.84 7.96 -21.54
N LYS A 579 -2.00 7.37 -22.72
CA LYS A 579 -3.22 7.59 -23.53
C LYS A 579 -4.46 7.16 -22.75
N LYS A 580 -5.57 7.87 -22.92
CA LYS A 580 -6.85 7.55 -22.26
C LYS A 580 -7.31 6.10 -22.47
N GLY A 581 -7.08 5.52 -23.65
CA GLY A 581 -7.39 4.10 -23.93
C GLY A 581 -6.52 3.07 -23.20
N MET A 582 -5.51 3.51 -22.43
CA MET A 582 -4.64 2.64 -21.63
C MET A 582 -5.06 2.59 -20.16
N ILE A 583 -5.95 3.47 -19.68
CA ILE A 583 -6.25 3.61 -18.25
C ILE A 583 -6.72 2.31 -17.61
N ASP A 584 -7.60 1.55 -18.27
CA ASP A 584 -8.08 0.27 -17.74
C ASP A 584 -7.00 -0.82 -17.68
N LEU A 585 -5.94 -0.67 -18.49
CA LEU A 585 -4.82 -1.60 -18.54
C LEU A 585 -3.73 -1.25 -17.51
N VAL A 586 -3.67 0.00 -17.05
CA VAL A 586 -2.67 0.48 -16.11
C VAL A 586 -3.19 0.37 -14.68
N LYS A 587 -2.44 -0.31 -13.81
CA LYS A 587 -2.76 -0.50 -12.39
C LYS A 587 -1.53 -0.32 -11.50
N ASN A 588 -1.75 -0.22 -10.20
CA ASN A 588 -0.74 -0.18 -9.15
C ASN A 588 0.31 0.91 -9.37
N VAL A 589 -0.16 2.12 -9.69
CA VAL A 589 0.73 3.27 -9.94
C VAL A 589 1.18 3.87 -8.62
N GLU A 590 2.48 3.81 -8.36
CA GLU A 590 3.09 4.23 -7.10
C GLU A 590 4.35 5.05 -7.35
N GLY A 591 4.55 6.11 -6.56
CA GLY A 591 5.76 6.93 -6.61
C GLY A 591 6.54 6.86 -5.31
N THR A 592 7.87 6.94 -5.42
CA THR A 592 8.79 6.99 -4.28
C THR A 592 10.06 7.73 -4.66
N TYR A 593 10.89 8.11 -3.69
CA TYR A 593 12.14 8.80 -3.96
C TYR A 593 13.23 8.46 -2.94
N LYS A 594 14.49 8.65 -3.33
CA LYS A 594 15.67 8.44 -2.48
C LYS A 594 16.66 9.59 -2.64
N ARG A 595 17.05 10.22 -1.53
CA ARG A 595 18.09 11.27 -1.47
C ARG A 595 19.46 10.65 -1.16
N THR A 596 20.53 11.18 -1.76
CA THR A 596 21.88 10.60 -1.60
C THR A 596 22.99 11.58 -1.16
N GLY A 597 22.83 12.90 -1.37
CA GLY A 597 23.85 13.91 -0.98
C GLY A 597 24.01 14.20 0.54
N PHE A 598 25.22 14.56 0.98
CA PHE A 598 25.57 14.97 2.36
C PHE A 598 24.92 14.12 3.49
N GLY A 599 24.98 12.78 3.38
CA GLY A 599 24.41 11.88 4.40
C GLY A 599 22.88 11.96 4.53
N GLY A 600 22.18 12.41 3.48
CA GLY A 600 20.72 12.49 3.41
C GLY A 600 20.09 13.77 3.99
N ILE A 601 20.88 14.68 4.57
CA ILE A 601 20.38 15.84 5.33
C ILE A 601 20.17 17.08 4.45
N ALA A 602 20.94 17.24 3.36
CA ALA A 602 20.92 18.45 2.52
C ALA A 602 21.14 18.17 1.01
N ALA A 603 20.44 17.19 0.43
CA ALA A 603 20.74 16.73 -0.93
C ALA A 603 19.77 17.22 -2.01
N ASN A 604 20.32 17.91 -3.01
CA ASN A 604 19.76 18.11 -4.35
C ASN A 604 20.00 16.91 -5.29
N LYS A 605 20.63 15.82 -4.79
CA LYS A 605 20.99 14.61 -5.54
C LYS A 605 20.22 13.40 -5.02
N GLY A 606 19.91 12.46 -5.91
CA GLY A 606 19.10 11.29 -5.63
C GLY A 606 18.27 10.83 -6.82
N ALA A 607 17.14 10.19 -6.55
CA ALA A 607 16.22 9.72 -7.58
C ALA A 607 14.76 9.86 -7.16
N ALA A 608 13.89 10.11 -8.15
CA ALA A 608 12.44 9.95 -8.08
C ALA A 608 12.05 8.76 -8.98
N ALA A 609 11.18 7.88 -8.49
CA ALA A 609 10.80 6.66 -9.17
C ALA A 609 9.29 6.44 -9.18
N CYS A 610 8.80 5.81 -10.25
CA CYS A 610 7.41 5.39 -10.42
C CYS A 610 7.34 3.90 -10.76
N SER A 611 6.64 3.12 -9.93
CA SER A 611 6.22 1.75 -10.23
C SER A 611 4.83 1.78 -10.84
N LEU A 612 4.57 0.93 -11.84
CA LEU A 612 3.22 0.67 -12.36
C LEU A 612 3.14 -0.70 -13.01
N LYS A 613 1.92 -1.20 -13.20
CA LYS A 613 1.63 -2.45 -13.90
C LYS A 613 0.84 -2.12 -15.18
N VAL A 614 1.23 -2.69 -16.32
CA VAL A 614 0.51 -2.59 -17.60
C VAL A 614 0.10 -4.00 -18.00
N GLY A 615 -1.19 -4.31 -17.91
CA GLY A 615 -1.69 -5.68 -18.03
C GLY A 615 -1.14 -6.51 -16.87
N GLU A 616 -0.41 -7.58 -17.20
CA GLU A 616 0.29 -8.44 -16.24
C GLU A 616 1.78 -8.15 -16.10
N SER A 617 2.32 -7.17 -16.83
CA SER A 617 3.74 -6.82 -16.80
C SER A 617 4.01 -5.60 -15.93
N SER A 618 5.00 -5.69 -15.05
CA SER A 618 5.41 -4.62 -14.14
C SER A 618 6.52 -3.74 -14.72
N PHE A 619 6.47 -2.45 -14.40
CA PHE A 619 7.37 -1.41 -14.88
C PHE A 619 7.85 -0.54 -13.71
N CYS A 620 9.13 -0.18 -13.71
CA CYS A 620 9.67 0.87 -12.85
C CYS A 620 10.46 1.90 -13.67
N PHE A 621 10.15 3.18 -13.48
CA PHE A 621 10.84 4.32 -14.10
C PHE A 621 11.58 5.09 -13.03
N VAL A 622 12.90 5.27 -13.17
CA VAL A 622 13.77 5.91 -12.19
C VAL A 622 14.46 7.11 -12.83
N ASN A 623 14.03 8.32 -12.48
CA ASN A 623 14.70 9.58 -12.83
C ASN A 623 15.73 9.94 -11.75
N CYS A 624 17.00 10.09 -12.10
CA CYS A 624 18.08 10.41 -11.15
C CYS A 624 18.86 11.69 -11.47
N HIS A 625 19.48 12.23 -10.43
CA HIS A 625 20.54 13.22 -10.52
C HIS A 625 21.66 12.80 -9.56
N LEU A 626 22.78 12.31 -10.09
CA LEU A 626 23.90 11.77 -9.30
C LEU A 626 24.98 12.82 -9.01
N ALA A 627 25.95 12.47 -8.16
CA ALA A 627 27.06 13.33 -7.75
C ALA A 627 27.83 13.94 -8.94
N ALA A 628 27.92 15.27 -8.93
CA ALA A 628 28.66 16.03 -9.94
C ALA A 628 30.17 16.05 -9.65
N GLY A 629 30.97 16.36 -10.67
CA GLY A 629 32.42 16.48 -10.57
C GLY A 629 33.17 15.34 -11.27
N GLU A 630 34.21 15.68 -12.02
CA GLU A 630 34.93 14.73 -12.88
C GLU A 630 35.58 13.59 -12.09
N SER A 631 36.20 13.90 -10.95
CA SER A 631 36.86 12.94 -10.06
C SER A 631 35.91 12.09 -9.21
N ASN A 632 34.62 12.41 -9.17
CA ASN A 632 33.68 11.87 -8.18
C ASN A 632 32.99 10.57 -8.66
N VAL A 633 33.75 9.68 -9.30
CA VAL A 633 33.22 8.40 -9.82
C VAL A 633 32.69 7.52 -8.69
N ASP A 634 33.45 7.41 -7.60
CA ASP A 634 33.06 6.63 -6.42
C ASP A 634 31.80 7.18 -5.75
N ASP A 635 31.61 8.51 -5.73
CA ASP A 635 30.40 9.13 -5.18
C ASP A 635 29.17 8.78 -6.04
N ARG A 636 29.29 8.80 -7.38
CA ARG A 636 28.21 8.36 -8.28
C ARG A 636 27.86 6.89 -8.10
N LYS A 637 28.87 6.04 -7.91
CA LYS A 637 28.68 4.63 -7.57
C LYS A 637 27.96 4.46 -6.23
N ASN A 638 28.35 5.20 -5.21
CA ASN A 638 27.67 5.20 -3.90
C ASN A 638 26.23 5.70 -4.01
N ASP A 639 25.97 6.72 -4.83
CA ASP A 639 24.61 7.19 -5.13
C ASP A 639 23.78 6.07 -5.78
N TYR A 640 24.32 5.39 -6.81
CA TYR A 640 23.65 4.26 -7.46
C TYR A 640 23.27 3.16 -6.46
N VAL A 641 24.21 2.72 -5.62
CA VAL A 641 23.95 1.69 -4.59
C VAL A 641 22.89 2.16 -3.61
N SER A 642 23.01 3.40 -3.11
CA SER A 642 22.05 3.99 -2.17
C SER A 642 20.65 4.11 -2.75
N ILE A 643 20.52 4.42 -4.04
CA ILE A 643 19.23 4.48 -4.75
C ILE A 643 18.68 3.07 -4.94
N LYS A 644 19.48 2.15 -5.48
CA LYS A 644 19.07 0.76 -5.73
C LYS A 644 18.53 0.09 -4.47
N ASP A 645 19.26 0.18 -3.37
CA ASP A 645 18.93 -0.48 -2.10
C ASP A 645 17.92 0.32 -1.26
N GLY A 646 17.78 1.62 -1.56
CA GLY A 646 16.99 2.56 -0.78
C GLY A 646 15.60 2.86 -1.33
N LEU A 647 15.33 2.62 -2.62
CA LEU A 647 14.00 2.79 -3.20
C LEU A 647 13.10 1.62 -2.76
N LYS A 648 12.04 1.95 -2.03
CA LYS A 648 10.99 1.01 -1.62
C LYS A 648 9.62 1.56 -2.00
N PHE A 649 8.80 0.70 -2.59
CA PHE A 649 7.41 0.94 -2.95
C PHE A 649 6.48 0.39 -1.85
N SER A 650 5.16 0.38 -2.09
CA SER A 650 4.21 -0.24 -1.17
C SER A 650 4.52 -1.74 -1.01
N VAL A 651 4.11 -2.32 0.13
CA VAL A 651 4.28 -3.75 0.44
C VAL A 651 5.75 -4.23 0.42
N GLY A 652 6.71 -3.30 0.55
CA GLY A 652 8.13 -3.63 0.59
C GLY A 652 8.76 -3.93 -0.77
N LYS A 653 8.00 -3.82 -1.87
CA LYS A 653 8.47 -4.02 -3.24
C LYS A 653 9.68 -3.13 -3.55
N THR A 654 10.70 -3.72 -4.14
CA THR A 654 11.98 -3.09 -4.50
C THR A 654 12.11 -2.92 -6.01
N LEU A 655 13.22 -2.33 -6.45
CA LEU A 655 13.49 -2.12 -7.87
C LEU A 655 13.57 -3.44 -8.65
N ASP A 656 14.25 -4.45 -8.10
CA ASP A 656 14.52 -5.73 -8.79
C ASP A 656 13.28 -6.65 -8.89
N ASP A 657 12.17 -6.30 -8.23
CA ASP A 657 10.87 -7.01 -8.32
C ASP A 657 10.04 -6.62 -9.56
N HIS A 658 10.63 -5.88 -10.50
CA HIS A 658 9.97 -5.44 -11.73
C HIS A 658 10.48 -6.18 -12.97
N ASP A 659 9.56 -6.53 -13.87
CA ASP A 659 9.87 -7.17 -15.16
C ASP A 659 10.67 -6.23 -16.08
N ASN A 660 10.32 -4.94 -16.06
CA ASN A 660 10.89 -3.91 -16.91
C ASN A 660 11.29 -2.70 -16.06
N ILE A 661 12.54 -2.26 -16.18
CA ILE A 661 13.07 -1.11 -15.45
C ILE A 661 13.72 -0.15 -16.44
N PHE A 662 13.40 1.13 -16.34
CA PHE A 662 14.07 2.23 -17.05
C PHE A 662 14.73 3.12 -16.02
N TRP A 663 16.05 3.27 -16.10
CA TRP A 663 16.82 4.16 -15.24
C TRP A 663 17.47 5.24 -16.09
N PHE A 664 17.15 6.49 -15.82
CA PHE A 664 17.54 7.61 -16.66
C PHE A 664 17.71 8.90 -15.85
N GLY A 665 18.33 9.90 -16.47
CA GLY A 665 18.57 11.19 -15.82
C GLY A 665 19.95 11.74 -16.09
N ASP A 666 20.31 12.77 -15.33
CA ASP A 666 21.68 13.29 -15.26
C ASP A 666 22.51 12.41 -14.31
N MET A 667 23.19 11.43 -14.88
CA MET A 667 24.08 10.52 -14.16
C MET A 667 25.46 11.14 -13.89
N ASN A 668 25.75 12.32 -14.44
CA ASN A 668 26.96 13.11 -14.18
C ASN A 668 28.31 12.43 -14.47
N TYR A 669 28.33 11.26 -15.12
CA TYR A 669 29.57 10.62 -15.57
C TYR A 669 30.23 11.44 -16.70
N ARG A 670 31.56 11.41 -16.73
CA ARG A 670 32.38 12.28 -17.59
C ARG A 670 33.26 11.49 -18.55
N VAL A 671 33.67 12.16 -19.63
CA VAL A 671 34.75 11.69 -20.50
C VAL A 671 36.08 12.03 -19.86
N THR A 672 36.95 11.03 -19.68
CA THR A 672 38.26 11.15 -19.01
C THR A 672 39.40 11.56 -19.93
N MET A 673 39.14 11.67 -21.23
CA MET A 673 40.10 12.16 -22.21
C MET A 673 40.37 13.67 -21.98
N PRO A 674 41.61 14.17 -22.18
CA PRO A 674 41.91 15.59 -22.07
C PRO A 674 40.97 16.46 -22.92
N ASN A 675 40.51 17.60 -22.37
CA ASN A 675 39.51 18.47 -22.98
C ASN A 675 39.85 18.89 -24.43
N GLU A 676 41.10 19.27 -24.67
CA GLU A 676 41.59 19.66 -26.01
C GLU A 676 41.37 18.52 -27.02
N ASN A 677 41.73 17.29 -26.65
CA ASN A 677 41.55 16.12 -27.50
C ASN A 677 40.06 15.80 -27.73
N VAL A 678 39.23 15.94 -26.69
CA VAL A 678 37.77 15.74 -26.83
C VAL A 678 37.20 16.73 -27.83
N ARG A 679 37.58 18.01 -27.72
CA ARG A 679 37.14 19.06 -28.64
C ARG A 679 37.66 18.82 -30.05
N ASP A 680 38.92 18.40 -30.21
CA ASP A 680 39.49 18.06 -31.51
C ASP A 680 38.74 16.90 -32.19
N GLU A 681 38.39 15.85 -31.46
CA GLU A 681 37.58 14.74 -31.97
C GLU A 681 36.18 15.20 -32.40
N LEU A 682 35.54 16.06 -31.59
CA LEU A 682 34.20 16.61 -31.87
C LEU A 682 34.19 17.58 -33.06
N ILE A 683 35.30 18.26 -33.33
CA ILE A 683 35.48 19.15 -34.49
C ILE A 683 35.80 18.33 -35.74
N GLN A 684 36.74 17.39 -35.66
CA GLN A 684 37.21 16.63 -36.81
C GLN A 684 36.20 15.57 -37.26
N LYS A 685 35.41 15.01 -36.33
CA LYS A 685 34.39 13.98 -36.56
C LYS A 685 34.87 12.87 -37.51
N LYS A 686 36.05 12.32 -37.23
CA LYS A 686 36.61 11.19 -37.98
C LYS A 686 35.71 9.96 -37.83
N ASP A 687 35.77 9.05 -38.79
CA ASP A 687 35.06 7.77 -38.67
C ASP A 687 35.43 7.08 -37.35
N GLY A 688 34.44 6.74 -36.53
CA GLY A 688 34.65 6.11 -35.22
C GLY A 688 34.90 7.08 -34.05
N TYR A 689 34.73 8.40 -34.22
CA TYR A 689 35.06 9.37 -33.16
C TYR A 689 34.22 9.19 -31.89
N LEU A 690 32.94 8.84 -32.02
CA LEU A 690 32.06 8.61 -30.88
C LEU A 690 32.51 7.38 -30.08
N GLU A 691 32.82 6.28 -30.76
CA GLU A 691 33.34 5.06 -30.17
C GLU A 691 34.66 5.32 -29.45
N ASN A 692 35.55 6.14 -30.06
CA ASN A 692 36.79 6.55 -29.43
C ASN A 692 36.56 7.31 -28.13
N LEU A 693 35.69 8.32 -28.14
CA LEU A 693 35.33 9.08 -26.95
C LEU A 693 34.66 8.21 -25.88
N LEU A 694 33.79 7.27 -26.27
CA LEU A 694 33.09 6.35 -25.37
C LEU A 694 34.03 5.34 -24.70
N MET A 695 35.18 5.00 -25.31
CA MET A 695 36.22 4.23 -24.61
C MET A 695 36.76 4.95 -23.37
N HIS A 696 36.64 6.28 -23.33
CA HIS A 696 37.05 7.14 -22.22
C HIS A 696 35.88 7.62 -21.35
N ASP A 697 34.64 7.20 -21.65
CA ASP A 697 33.45 7.53 -20.87
C ASP A 697 33.37 6.70 -19.60
N GLN A 698 33.28 7.37 -18.45
CA GLN A 698 33.28 6.70 -17.15
C GLN A 698 32.08 5.75 -16.97
N LEU A 699 30.87 6.11 -17.40
CA LEU A 699 29.71 5.23 -17.22
C LEU A 699 29.87 3.95 -18.05
N THR A 700 30.32 4.08 -19.30
CA THR A 700 30.59 2.95 -20.19
C THR A 700 31.60 1.99 -19.55
N GLN A 701 32.70 2.52 -19.01
CA GLN A 701 33.72 1.72 -18.30
C GLN A 701 33.15 1.03 -17.03
N GLU A 702 32.37 1.76 -16.24
CA GLU A 702 31.78 1.25 -14.99
C GLU A 702 30.71 0.16 -15.24
N ILE A 703 29.92 0.28 -16.32
CA ILE A 703 28.98 -0.77 -16.77
C ILE A 703 29.76 -1.99 -17.29
N CYS A 704 30.76 -1.78 -18.15
CA CYS A 704 31.57 -2.86 -18.72
C CYS A 704 32.34 -3.66 -17.65
N SER A 705 32.81 -2.99 -16.58
CA SER A 705 33.44 -3.66 -15.44
C SER A 705 32.46 -4.43 -14.55
N GLY A 706 31.14 -4.23 -14.73
CA GLY A 706 30.09 -4.83 -13.91
C GLY A 706 29.93 -4.19 -12.53
N THR A 707 30.52 -3.01 -12.32
CA THR A 707 30.55 -2.32 -11.01
C THR A 707 29.21 -1.66 -10.67
N VAL A 708 28.50 -1.16 -11.68
CA VAL A 708 27.19 -0.51 -11.57
C VAL A 708 26.24 -1.05 -12.65
N PHE A 709 24.94 -0.86 -12.45
CA PHE A 709 23.89 -1.21 -13.41
C PHE A 709 23.98 -2.65 -13.97
N HIS A 710 24.30 -3.62 -13.12
CA HIS A 710 24.37 -5.03 -13.53
C HIS A 710 23.05 -5.51 -14.15
N GLY A 711 23.13 -6.06 -15.37
CA GLY A 711 21.98 -6.55 -16.13
C GLY A 711 21.19 -5.48 -16.88
N TYR A 712 21.56 -4.21 -16.77
CA TYR A 712 21.00 -3.14 -17.60
C TYR A 712 21.72 -3.09 -18.95
N LYS A 713 21.03 -2.50 -19.94
CA LYS A 713 21.52 -2.23 -21.28
C LYS A 713 21.35 -0.74 -21.56
N GLU A 714 22.32 -0.17 -22.26
CA GLU A 714 22.17 1.14 -22.89
C GLU A 714 21.97 0.95 -24.39
N PRO A 715 21.04 1.66 -25.04
CA PRO A 715 21.05 1.74 -26.49
C PRO A 715 22.34 2.41 -27.00
N GLU A 716 22.71 2.12 -28.23
CA GLU A 716 23.91 2.69 -28.85
C GLU A 716 23.80 4.23 -28.95
N ILE A 717 24.81 4.92 -28.41
CA ILE A 717 24.90 6.38 -28.45
C ILE A 717 25.38 6.80 -29.84
N ARG A 718 24.53 7.53 -30.57
CA ARG A 718 24.80 8.06 -31.92
C ARG A 718 24.79 9.59 -31.98
N PHE A 719 24.86 10.23 -30.82
CA PHE A 719 24.78 11.67 -30.64
C PHE A 719 25.97 12.22 -29.86
N ASN A 720 26.26 13.50 -30.05
CA ASN A 720 27.36 14.20 -29.40
C ASN A 720 27.13 14.35 -27.88
N PRO A 721 28.18 14.61 -27.08
CA PRO A 721 28.04 14.90 -25.65
C PRO A 721 26.97 15.97 -25.36
N THR A 722 26.11 15.70 -24.38
CA THR A 722 24.95 16.53 -24.05
C THR A 722 25.28 17.68 -23.09
N TYR A 723 26.47 17.67 -22.50
CA TYR A 723 27.00 18.68 -21.57
C TYR A 723 28.43 19.03 -21.98
N LYS A 724 28.96 20.24 -21.80
CA LYS A 724 28.34 21.48 -21.29
C LYS A 724 28.29 22.50 -22.41
N TYR A 725 27.11 23.04 -22.71
CA TYR A 725 26.93 24.06 -23.75
C TYR A 725 26.88 25.47 -23.17
N ASP A 726 27.33 26.44 -23.95
CA ASP A 726 26.99 27.84 -23.72
C ASP A 726 25.51 28.03 -24.07
N ILE A 727 24.75 28.51 -23.09
CA ILE A 727 23.30 28.57 -23.18
C ILE A 727 22.86 29.40 -24.40
N GLY A 728 21.93 28.84 -25.19
CA GLY A 728 21.41 29.46 -26.42
C GLY A 728 22.27 29.19 -27.66
N THR A 729 23.32 28.38 -27.55
CA THR A 729 24.26 28.11 -28.64
C THR A 729 24.60 26.62 -28.75
N GLU A 730 25.16 26.22 -29.89
CA GLU A 730 25.73 24.87 -30.10
C GLU A 730 27.21 24.77 -29.67
N LEU A 731 27.76 25.84 -29.10
CA LEU A 731 29.15 25.87 -28.66
C LEU A 731 29.29 25.22 -27.28
N TYR A 732 30.31 24.39 -27.12
CA TYR A 732 30.70 23.84 -25.82
C TYR A 732 31.42 24.90 -24.97
N ASP A 733 31.14 24.88 -23.67
CA ASP A 733 31.55 25.82 -22.61
C ASP A 733 32.79 26.64 -22.96
N THR A 734 32.61 27.94 -23.21
CA THR A 734 33.68 28.91 -23.46
C THR A 734 34.00 29.76 -22.22
N SER A 735 33.41 29.45 -21.06
CA SER A 735 33.76 30.10 -19.81
C SER A 735 35.18 29.73 -19.35
N ASP A 736 35.74 30.49 -18.41
CA ASP A 736 37.07 30.23 -17.81
C ASP A 736 37.23 28.82 -17.21
N LYS A 737 36.13 28.10 -17.00
CA LYS A 737 36.14 26.72 -16.47
C LYS A 737 36.32 25.67 -17.57
N GLU A 738 36.06 26.03 -18.83
CA GLU A 738 36.17 25.21 -20.04
C GLU A 738 35.84 23.73 -19.78
N ARG A 739 34.62 23.43 -19.31
CA ARG A 739 34.30 22.05 -18.94
C ARG A 739 34.41 21.12 -20.15
N THR A 740 35.03 19.96 -19.93
CA THR A 740 35.13 18.89 -20.93
C THR A 740 33.73 18.43 -21.36
N PRO A 741 33.43 18.38 -22.67
CA PRO A 741 32.19 17.79 -23.16
C PRO A 741 32.00 16.35 -22.66
N SER A 742 30.81 15.99 -22.17
CA SER A 742 30.50 14.68 -21.60
C SER A 742 29.04 14.25 -21.81
N TRP A 743 28.80 12.94 -21.88
CA TRP A 743 27.46 12.34 -21.86
C TRP A 743 26.99 12.15 -20.41
N THR A 744 26.54 13.25 -19.80
CA THR A 744 25.99 13.25 -18.45
C THR A 744 24.58 12.67 -18.39
N ASP A 745 23.79 12.91 -19.43
CA ASP A 745 22.39 12.51 -19.53
C ASP A 745 22.29 11.14 -20.22
N ARG A 746 21.69 10.15 -19.57
CA ARG A 746 21.70 8.74 -20.02
C ARG A 746 20.36 8.03 -19.82
N ILE A 747 20.04 7.04 -20.65
CA ILE A 747 18.85 6.17 -20.50
C ILE A 747 19.28 4.69 -20.59
N LEU A 748 19.17 4.00 -19.46
CA LEU A 748 19.42 2.57 -19.30
C LEU A 748 18.10 1.81 -19.13
N TYR A 749 18.05 0.56 -19.57
CA TYR A 749 16.89 -0.31 -19.37
C TYR A 749 17.27 -1.75 -19.00
N LYS A 750 16.39 -2.43 -18.29
CA LYS A 750 16.48 -3.86 -17.95
C LYS A 750 15.13 -4.52 -18.23
N GLY A 751 15.14 -5.66 -18.92
CA GLY A 751 13.93 -6.39 -19.31
C GLY A 751 14.16 -7.25 -20.55
N SER A 752 13.40 -8.34 -20.69
CA SER A 752 13.55 -9.31 -21.78
C SER A 752 12.75 -8.98 -23.04
N ASN A 753 11.70 -8.17 -22.92
CA ASN A 753 10.72 -7.92 -23.98
C ASN A 753 10.73 -6.47 -24.50
N ILE A 754 11.86 -5.79 -24.40
CA ILE A 754 12.02 -4.37 -24.77
C ILE A 754 12.77 -4.27 -26.09
N GLN A 755 12.12 -3.70 -27.10
CA GLN A 755 12.74 -3.33 -28.38
C GLN A 755 13.03 -1.83 -28.37
N VAL A 756 14.28 -1.45 -28.63
CA VAL A 756 14.65 -0.04 -28.83
C VAL A 756 14.37 0.36 -30.27
N LEU A 757 13.69 1.49 -30.46
CA LEU A 757 13.40 2.08 -31.77
C LEU A 757 14.29 3.28 -32.08
N SER A 758 14.56 4.13 -31.08
CA SER A 758 15.43 5.29 -31.22
C SER A 758 16.02 5.69 -29.86
N TYR A 759 17.20 6.28 -29.87
CA TYR A 759 17.87 6.91 -28.73
C TYR A 759 18.71 8.08 -29.25
N SER A 760 18.38 9.31 -28.87
CA SER A 760 19.04 10.52 -29.39
C SER A 760 18.92 11.71 -28.43
N ASP A 761 19.79 12.70 -28.61
CA ASP A 761 19.58 14.07 -28.12
C ASP A 761 18.62 14.85 -29.04
N VAL A 762 18.21 16.03 -28.57
CA VAL A 762 17.38 16.97 -29.32
C VAL A 762 17.96 18.38 -29.19
N ASP A 763 17.95 19.13 -30.30
CA ASP A 763 18.46 20.50 -30.37
C ASP A 763 17.52 21.50 -29.67
N LEU A 764 17.59 21.52 -28.35
CA LEU A 764 16.91 22.47 -27.48
C LEU A 764 17.94 23.14 -26.57
N LEU A 765 18.25 24.41 -26.86
CA LEU A 765 19.44 25.11 -26.32
C LEU A 765 19.16 25.99 -25.10
N TYR A 766 18.10 25.71 -24.34
CA TYR A 766 17.66 26.56 -23.21
C TYR A 766 18.49 26.34 -21.94
N SER A 767 19.08 25.16 -21.82
CA SER A 767 19.96 24.73 -20.75
C SER A 767 21.40 24.66 -21.26
N ASP A 768 22.35 24.50 -20.33
CA ASP A 768 23.71 24.05 -20.65
C ASP A 768 23.79 22.53 -20.91
N HIS A 769 22.64 21.85 -20.85
CA HIS A 769 22.42 20.49 -21.31
C HIS A 769 21.51 20.45 -22.54
N LYS A 770 21.65 19.41 -23.37
CA LYS A 770 20.64 19.02 -24.35
C LYS A 770 19.72 17.93 -23.77
N PRO A 771 18.39 17.99 -24.02
CA PRO A 771 17.49 16.90 -23.66
C PRO A 771 17.79 15.66 -24.51
N ILE A 772 17.50 14.49 -23.94
CA ILE A 772 17.58 13.20 -24.61
C ILE A 772 16.25 12.47 -24.56
N TYR A 773 16.08 11.49 -25.44
CA TYR A 773 14.94 10.59 -25.40
C TYR A 773 15.29 9.18 -25.87
N GLY A 774 14.52 8.20 -25.39
CA GLY A 774 14.48 6.84 -25.89
C GLY A 774 13.06 6.44 -26.27
N ALA A 775 12.89 5.84 -27.44
CA ALA A 775 11.62 5.30 -27.91
C ALA A 775 11.69 3.77 -27.92
N TYR A 776 10.72 3.15 -27.25
CA TYR A 776 10.71 1.71 -26.99
C TYR A 776 9.39 1.08 -27.40
N ARG A 777 9.46 -0.20 -27.73
CA ARG A 777 8.30 -1.05 -27.97
C ARG A 777 8.41 -2.29 -27.09
N VAL A 778 7.46 -2.45 -26.18
CA VAL A 778 7.49 -3.50 -25.16
C VAL A 778 6.33 -4.46 -25.35
N LYS A 779 6.59 -5.77 -25.28
CA LYS A 779 5.52 -6.79 -25.27
C LYS A 779 5.03 -6.97 -23.84
N VAL A 780 3.77 -6.61 -23.58
CA VAL A 780 3.12 -6.78 -22.28
C VAL A 780 2.16 -7.96 -22.33
N LEU A 781 2.16 -8.78 -21.27
CA LEU A 781 1.20 -9.87 -21.13
C LEU A 781 -0.16 -9.27 -20.73
N THR A 782 -1.22 -9.75 -21.35
CA THR A 782 -2.60 -9.38 -21.02
C THR A 782 -3.42 -10.65 -20.80
N VAL A 783 -4.34 -10.60 -19.83
CA VAL A 783 -5.20 -11.73 -19.46
C VAL A 783 -6.65 -11.30 -19.59
N ASP A 784 -7.42 -12.04 -20.38
CA ASP A 784 -8.86 -11.92 -20.47
C ASP A 784 -9.49 -12.64 -19.27
N SER A 785 -9.87 -11.85 -18.26
CA SER A 785 -10.43 -12.37 -17.01
C SER A 785 -11.75 -13.12 -17.21
N LEU A 786 -12.58 -12.69 -18.16
CA LEU A 786 -13.86 -13.32 -18.46
C LEU A 786 -13.65 -14.68 -19.13
N LYS A 787 -12.78 -14.76 -20.16
CA LYS A 787 -12.45 -16.05 -20.78
C LYS A 787 -11.80 -17.01 -19.78
N ARG A 788 -10.88 -16.50 -18.95
CA ARG A 788 -10.27 -17.32 -17.90
C ARG A 788 -11.33 -17.88 -16.94
N GLN A 789 -12.32 -17.09 -16.57
CA GLN A 789 -13.42 -17.52 -15.71
C GLN A 789 -14.33 -18.54 -16.40
N VAL A 790 -14.68 -18.34 -17.68
CA VAL A 790 -15.47 -19.30 -18.46
C VAL A 790 -14.74 -20.65 -18.58
N ILE A 791 -13.45 -20.63 -18.93
CA ILE A 791 -12.63 -21.85 -19.01
C ILE A 791 -12.55 -22.54 -17.65
N LYS A 792 -12.43 -21.75 -16.56
CA LYS A 792 -12.44 -22.28 -15.20
C LYS A 792 -13.75 -23.02 -14.94
N GLU A 793 -14.90 -22.42 -15.26
CA GLU A 793 -16.23 -23.03 -15.10
C GLU A 793 -16.45 -24.26 -16.00
N GLU A 794 -15.92 -24.26 -17.23
CA GLU A 794 -15.92 -25.43 -18.11
C GLU A 794 -15.16 -26.61 -17.49
N LEU A 795 -13.95 -26.36 -16.98
CA LEU A 795 -13.12 -27.37 -16.33
C LEU A 795 -13.77 -27.89 -15.04
N HIS A 796 -14.47 -27.03 -14.30
CA HIS A 796 -15.27 -27.44 -13.15
C HIS A 796 -16.36 -28.45 -13.56
N LYS A 797 -17.15 -28.14 -14.59
CA LYS A 797 -18.20 -29.04 -15.09
C LYS A 797 -17.65 -30.33 -15.69
N GLU A 798 -16.50 -30.27 -16.34
CA GLU A 798 -15.82 -31.45 -16.89
C GLU A 798 -15.44 -32.43 -15.78
N PHE A 799 -14.90 -31.93 -14.69
CA PHE A 799 -14.57 -32.74 -13.52
C PHE A 799 -15.81 -33.34 -12.85
N GLU A 800 -16.88 -32.56 -12.65
CA GLU A 800 -18.14 -33.06 -12.09
C GLU A 800 -18.74 -34.21 -12.93
N ASN A 801 -18.63 -34.13 -14.25
CA ASN A 801 -19.07 -35.22 -15.13
C ASN A 801 -18.21 -36.47 -14.99
N LEU A 802 -16.89 -36.33 -14.84
CA LEU A 802 -15.98 -37.45 -14.59
C LEU A 802 -16.26 -38.14 -13.25
N ASP A 803 -16.52 -37.36 -12.20
CA ASP A 803 -16.87 -37.89 -10.88
C ASP A 803 -18.25 -38.57 -10.88
N ASN A 804 -19.24 -38.02 -11.58
CA ASN A 804 -20.55 -38.66 -11.73
C ASN A 804 -20.46 -39.99 -12.52
N ILE A 805 -19.58 -40.09 -13.51
CA ILE A 805 -19.31 -41.34 -14.23
C ILE A 805 -18.60 -42.36 -13.32
N ASN A 806 -17.64 -41.91 -12.50
CA ASN A 806 -16.98 -42.77 -11.53
C ASN A 806 -17.96 -43.25 -10.45
N HIS A 807 -18.84 -42.40 -9.92
CA HIS A 807 -19.87 -42.79 -8.94
C HIS A 807 -20.91 -43.76 -9.51
N LEU A 808 -21.29 -43.65 -10.80
CA LEU A 808 -22.13 -44.64 -11.49
C LEU A 808 -21.44 -46.00 -11.72
N SER A 809 -20.12 -46.07 -11.52
CA SER A 809 -19.33 -47.30 -11.62
C SER A 809 -18.88 -47.88 -10.28
N ILE A 810 -19.31 -47.29 -9.15
CA ILE A 810 -18.94 -47.70 -7.78
C ILE A 810 -20.12 -48.39 -7.05
N ASP A 811 -21.00 -49.09 -7.78
CA ASP A 811 -22.00 -49.98 -7.17
C ASP A 811 -21.67 -51.48 -7.29
N ASP A 812 -20.48 -51.85 -7.80
CA ASP A 812 -19.95 -53.21 -7.68
C ASP A 812 -18.42 -53.18 -7.47
N ASP A 813 -17.97 -53.74 -6.34
CA ASP A 813 -16.59 -54.09 -5.98
C ASP A 813 -15.61 -52.99 -5.48
N VAL A 814 -15.94 -52.35 -4.35
CA VAL A 814 -14.96 -51.63 -3.51
C VAL A 814 -14.35 -52.56 -2.46
N ASN A 815 -13.20 -53.16 -2.76
CA ASN A 815 -12.14 -53.42 -1.75
C ASN A 815 -10.77 -53.88 -2.28
N SER A 816 -10.48 -53.87 -3.59
CA SER A 816 -9.18 -54.38 -4.09
C SER A 816 -8.25 -53.39 -4.80
N SER A 817 -8.69 -52.15 -5.09
CA SER A 817 -7.93 -51.25 -5.99
C SER A 817 -7.35 -49.97 -5.34
N LEU A 818 -7.68 -49.69 -4.08
CA LEU A 818 -7.12 -48.54 -3.33
C LEU A 818 -5.71 -48.80 -2.77
N SER A 819 -5.16 -50.00 -2.96
CA SER A 819 -3.77 -50.36 -2.59
C SER A 819 -2.75 -50.13 -3.71
N SER A 820 -3.18 -49.82 -4.94
CA SER A 820 -2.28 -49.65 -6.10
C SER A 820 -1.98 -48.19 -6.49
N LEU A 821 -2.61 -47.19 -5.84
CA LEU A 821 -2.35 -45.77 -6.09
C LEU A 821 -1.49 -45.09 -5.01
N SER A 822 -1.09 -45.81 -3.96
CA SER A 822 -0.23 -45.31 -2.88
C SER A 822 1.28 -45.57 -3.09
N VAL A 823 1.73 -45.96 -4.30
CA VAL A 823 3.16 -46.15 -4.59
C VAL A 823 3.55 -45.50 -5.93
N SER A 824 3.59 -44.17 -5.99
CA SER A 824 4.48 -43.45 -6.91
C SER A 824 4.74 -42.00 -6.49
N SER A 825 5.28 -41.79 -5.29
CA SER A 825 5.95 -40.54 -4.92
C SER A 825 7.11 -40.78 -3.95
N SER A 826 8.04 -41.65 -4.36
CA SER A 826 9.40 -41.64 -3.80
C SER A 826 10.32 -40.99 -4.83
N GLN A 827 10.67 -39.73 -4.59
CA GLN A 827 11.75 -39.08 -5.32
C GLN A 827 13.02 -39.91 -5.21
N LYS A 828 13.66 -40.13 -6.36
CA LYS A 828 15.03 -40.61 -6.50
C LYS A 828 15.97 -39.67 -5.75
N THR A 829 16.34 -40.03 -4.53
CA THR A 829 17.60 -39.61 -3.90
C THR A 829 18.60 -40.75 -4.08
N THR A 830 19.55 -40.58 -5.00
CA THR A 830 20.68 -41.49 -5.13
C THR A 830 21.69 -41.21 -4.03
N SER A 831 21.54 -41.86 -2.88
CA SER A 831 22.62 -42.08 -1.91
C SER A 831 23.19 -43.48 -2.14
N ARG A 832 24.40 -43.55 -2.71
CA ARG A 832 25.11 -44.82 -2.91
C ARG A 832 26.15 -44.96 -1.80
N SER A 833 25.78 -45.64 -0.71
CA SER A 833 26.72 -46.23 0.23
C SER A 833 27.08 -47.64 -0.26
N LEU A 834 28.38 -47.90 -0.43
CA LEU A 834 28.93 -49.19 -0.84
C LEU A 834 29.23 -50.02 0.42
N SER A 835 28.68 -51.24 0.49
CA SER A 835 29.14 -52.28 1.41
C SER A 835 29.95 -53.34 0.67
N VAL A 836 30.93 -53.84 1.40
CA VAL A 836 32.10 -54.63 1.02
C VAL A 836 31.75 -56.04 0.51
N LYS A 837 32.39 -56.46 -0.60
CA LYS A 837 32.79 -57.86 -0.81
C LYS A 837 34.25 -57.94 -1.26
N ARG A 838 35.00 -58.79 -0.54
CA ARG A 838 36.41 -59.17 -0.77
C ARG A 838 36.55 -59.97 -2.06
N ASN A 839 37.55 -59.67 -2.90
CA ASN A 839 38.73 -60.53 -3.08
C ASN A 839 39.74 -60.00 -4.13
N SER A 840 41.01 -60.31 -3.83
CA SER A 840 42.20 -60.49 -4.69
C SER A 840 42.90 -59.31 -5.40
N SER A 841 44.06 -58.98 -4.81
CA SER A 841 45.39 -58.80 -5.44
C SER A 841 45.62 -57.71 -6.49
N GLY A 842 46.47 -56.73 -6.15
CA GLY A 842 47.16 -55.87 -7.12
C GLY A 842 47.78 -54.64 -6.46
N SER A 843 49.11 -54.57 -6.46
CA SER A 843 49.96 -53.60 -5.76
C SER A 843 49.99 -52.18 -6.35
N ILE A 844 49.95 -51.19 -5.45
CA ILE A 844 50.79 -49.96 -5.34
C ILE A 844 51.05 -49.13 -6.62
N GLN A 845 50.54 -47.88 -6.66
CA GLN A 845 51.33 -46.65 -6.84
C GLN A 845 50.48 -45.39 -6.51
N ARG A 846 50.97 -44.56 -5.57
CA ARG A 846 50.35 -43.28 -5.14
C ARG A 846 50.89 -42.10 -5.96
N ARG A 847 50.01 -41.15 -6.33
CA ARG A 847 50.33 -39.75 -6.69
C ARG A 847 49.48 -38.79 -5.84
N PRO A 848 49.98 -37.58 -5.51
CA PRO A 848 49.48 -36.72 -4.43
C PRO A 848 48.35 -35.77 -4.87
N PRO A 849 47.59 -35.18 -3.92
CA PRO A 849 46.60 -34.14 -4.21
C PRO A 849 47.27 -32.74 -4.37
N PRO A 850 46.60 -31.79 -5.07
CA PRO A 850 47.13 -30.47 -5.34
C PRO A 850 46.97 -29.49 -4.16
N MET A 851 47.83 -28.46 -4.21
CA MET A 851 48.23 -27.51 -3.18
C MET A 851 47.16 -26.52 -2.70
N GLU A 852 47.12 -26.32 -1.38
CA GLU A 852 46.65 -25.08 -0.74
C GLU A 852 47.71 -23.98 -0.88
N SER A 853 47.27 -22.76 -1.20
CA SER A 853 48.09 -21.54 -1.21
C SER A 853 48.24 -20.92 0.20
N PRO A 854 49.39 -20.29 0.51
CA PRO A 854 49.89 -20.13 1.87
C PRO A 854 49.56 -18.78 2.54
N PRO A 855 49.75 -18.65 3.86
CA PRO A 855 49.64 -17.37 4.58
C PRO A 855 50.97 -16.60 4.52
N PHE A 856 50.89 -15.27 4.36
CA PHE A 856 52.04 -14.38 4.49
C PHE A 856 52.07 -13.72 5.88
N ASN A 857 53.16 -13.96 6.60
CA ASN A 857 53.59 -13.23 7.79
C ASN A 857 54.64 -12.19 7.40
N ALA A 858 54.61 -11.01 8.03
CA ALA A 858 55.82 -10.26 8.40
C ALA A 858 55.58 -9.35 9.62
N SER A 859 56.39 -9.59 10.65
CA SER A 859 56.77 -8.76 11.82
C SER A 859 57.13 -7.31 11.44
N SER A 860 57.16 -6.27 12.29
CA SER A 860 57.49 -6.03 13.71
C SER A 860 56.89 -4.64 14.09
N THR A 861 56.70 -4.14 15.32
CA THR A 861 57.62 -3.95 16.45
C THR A 861 56.84 -3.22 17.56
N VAL A 862 57.20 -3.47 18.81
CA VAL A 862 56.56 -2.97 20.05
C VAL A 862 56.82 -1.49 20.32
N THR A 863 55.80 -0.72 20.74
CA THR A 863 55.94 0.33 21.78
C THR A 863 54.61 0.56 22.51
N LYS A 864 54.68 0.59 23.86
CA LYS A 864 53.58 0.83 24.81
C LYS A 864 53.13 2.30 24.79
N LYS A 865 51.83 2.58 25.01
CA LYS A 865 51.34 3.48 26.08
C LYS A 865 49.80 3.61 26.16
N ASN A 866 49.32 3.39 27.39
CA ASN A 866 48.28 4.09 28.16
C ASN A 866 46.81 4.17 27.70
N SER A 867 45.99 3.48 28.49
CA SER A 867 44.56 3.70 28.75
C SER A 867 44.26 5.07 29.38
N PHE A 868 43.18 5.73 28.95
CA PHE A 868 42.48 6.74 29.77
C PHE A 868 40.96 6.59 29.67
N LYS A 869 40.34 6.73 30.85
CA LYS A 869 38.94 6.47 31.21
C LYS A 869 37.98 7.55 30.69
N ARG A 870 36.69 7.16 30.56
CA ARG A 870 35.53 8.02 30.30
C ARG A 870 35.31 9.09 31.40
N PRO A 871 34.82 10.30 31.05
CA PRO A 871 34.44 11.33 32.01
C PRO A 871 33.01 11.13 32.58
N PRO A 872 32.71 11.63 33.81
CA PRO A 872 31.41 11.54 34.46
C PRO A 872 30.49 12.75 34.14
N PRO A 873 29.18 12.67 34.46
CA PRO A 873 28.18 13.70 34.11
C PRO A 873 28.20 14.91 35.06
N PRO A 874 27.72 16.09 34.63
CA PRO A 874 27.74 17.30 35.43
C PRO A 874 26.55 17.40 36.40
N SER A 875 26.86 17.88 37.60
CA SER A 875 25.95 18.13 38.71
C SER A 875 25.31 19.53 38.68
N ILE A 876 24.08 19.60 39.19
CA ILE A 876 23.26 20.79 39.41
C ILE A 876 23.75 21.55 40.66
N SER A 877 23.84 22.88 40.60
CA SER A 877 23.72 23.73 41.79
C SER A 877 23.22 25.13 41.44
N SER A 878 22.13 25.51 42.11
CA SER A 878 21.54 26.84 42.25
C SER A 878 22.38 27.77 43.14
N THR A 879 22.45 29.08 42.84
CA THR A 879 21.90 30.21 43.65
C THR A 879 22.38 31.60 43.16
N ASN A 880 21.40 32.43 42.78
CA ASN A 880 21.15 33.88 42.96
C ASN A 880 22.23 34.98 43.15
N SER A 881 21.89 36.14 42.52
CA SER A 881 22.07 37.58 42.88
C SER A 881 23.49 38.16 42.83
N SER A 882 23.79 39.41 42.41
CA SER A 882 23.03 40.63 42.06
C SER A 882 24.01 41.72 41.56
N HIS A 883 23.48 42.72 40.83
CA HIS A 883 24.04 44.07 40.53
C HIS A 883 25.32 44.11 39.66
N SER A 884 25.42 44.95 38.63
CA SER A 884 24.88 46.29 38.36
C SER A 884 24.59 46.52 36.88
#